data_AF-A0AA35WJW9-F1
#
_entry.id   AF-A0AA35WJW9-F1
#
_cell.length_a   1.000
_cell.length_b   1.000
_cell.length_c   1.000
_cell.angle_alpha   90.00
_cell.angle_beta   90.00
_cell.angle_gamma   90.00
#
_symmetry.space_group_name_H-M   'P 1'
#
loop_
_entity.id
_entity.type
_entity.pdbx_description
1 polymer ?
#
loop_
_entity_poly.entity_id
_entity_poly.type
_entity_poly.pdbx_seq_one_letter_code
_entity_poly.pdbx_strand_id
1 'polypeptide(L)'
;MFYDGLHFLKGLPSPEGVWERVQLIGEGNYGEVYKARNALTGDVAAVKVMEANLDKEEDIKAELNVFQNHSQHPNIVSFLGAFLYRDQQADDHLWIVMEYCSGGSVTDLVKNMRAKAENLPEDLISYILREVLEGLSYLHRAHVLHRDVKGQNVLLTSDARVRLIDFGISAVVENTMGRRRTGIGTPYWMAPEVIACEQQPEYDYDLRADVWSLGITAIEIADSTPPLFGEHPMRALFKIAKNKAPKVQNPNRWSKRFNGFIASCLVKDFEQRPTSFDMLTHEFVRFVPRDPRVLRRKLGTLIDMYQPGERKDGFSESSSSVSGADTIKKELKLLATSRMVDDLASLEVMDESVLVSQLWKRYQRRLIYTNVGDILISINPFQKMDIYNEKIAKDYRGAYRGQLPPHIFAVAAVAYHDMLQENRDQCCVISGESGAGKTEASNILVQQFMRLGRAETKVLEEKILKVNPLVEAFGNARTIINNNSSRFGKYLELHFTAGGRIVGAHLSEYLLEKSRVVSQQRREKNFHIFYYLVAGLSARKLLARYRLKGVHHYLEQRGTAKGSAKSNAVSSERFEEIEKIFCLFGFSSEEFEQVCSILASILNIGDIRIEGDFHSHIGEVSTISNKIKLGDVAQLLCLEQEHLAKAFTSTHVITHGETIVRPNTVEQAIDIRDAMAKALYGRLFSWIVNKINPELHSGRKGNVRSVGILDIFGFENFRVNSFEQLCINIANEQLQFYFNQHVFAWEQGEYEQEGIDIKRVGYEDNRPLLELLLTRPMGLLALLDEESKFPRASDLSLAVKFHGNFQTLRYYNKPKDGGPTFTILHYAGPVTYETLGFLEKNRDTLKLDVSQLLRTSENPIVQVLFQTPLSRTGGLSPASTVSKAPPSATPLFSRKAPPMYFASAERGYPHSRLARGPHSPRGRTPLSSGGTVTSKSSQTVSTYFINSLRDLMSKMLNGTPHFVRCIRPNELKSPDFFQPDKVLVQLRYTGVLETTRIRREGFSHRILFQDFIQRYKVIHFKMTQRVSATPASCVCILNKTGLKSWAVGKTKIFLKYYHVEKLGKLLAGYERAAVVAQRVVRGWLARKRVALLREEKRHRDAAKIQAAIRSFLAKCHYQKILDHRNHNATTIQRVVKGWLCRKQFAKLKARQRAAIVIQAVVRCWLAKRLLWRMKQEAKQRKDGYYLCASDPFLCNNFRDVQHSRPAVY
;
A
#
# COMPACT_ATOMS: atom_id res chain seq x y z
N MET A 1 32.93 -44.05 1.35
CA MET A 1 32.54 -45.24 0.55
C MET A 1 31.49 -45.99 1.37
N PHE A 2 30.21 -46.13 1.06
CA PHE A 2 29.29 -45.85 -0.06
C PHE A 2 27.97 -45.41 0.65
N TYR A 3 27.04 -44.62 0.09
CA TYR A 3 26.40 -44.77 -1.21
C TYR A 3 26.05 -43.38 -1.80
N ASP A 4 26.69 -43.05 -2.92
CA ASP A 4 26.09 -42.15 -3.91
C ASP A 4 24.83 -42.85 -4.45
N GLY A 5 23.64 -42.42 -4.04
CA GLY A 5 22.43 -42.74 -4.80
C GLY A 5 22.60 -42.16 -6.22
N LEU A 6 22.12 -42.87 -7.24
CA LEU A 6 22.43 -42.67 -8.69
C LEU A 6 23.69 -43.38 -9.23
N HIS A 7 24.38 -44.25 -8.49
CA HIS A 7 25.49 -45.04 -9.05
C HIS A 7 25.08 -45.87 -10.29
N PHE A 8 23.82 -46.28 -10.40
CA PHE A 8 23.28 -47.00 -11.55
C PHE A 8 23.22 -46.14 -12.84
N LEU A 9 23.18 -44.80 -12.72
CA LEU A 9 23.23 -43.90 -13.87
C LEU A 9 24.65 -43.63 -14.37
N LYS A 10 25.68 -43.86 -13.55
CA LYS A 10 27.10 -43.57 -13.90
C LYS A 10 27.61 -44.38 -15.11
N GLY A 11 26.96 -45.48 -15.46
CA GLY A 11 27.28 -46.33 -16.61
C GLY A 11 26.58 -45.94 -17.93
N LEU A 12 25.72 -44.91 -17.94
CA LEU A 12 25.02 -44.49 -19.16
C LEU A 12 25.93 -43.64 -20.08
N PRO A 13 25.82 -43.82 -21.41
CA PRO A 13 26.59 -43.03 -22.38
C PRO A 13 26.14 -41.55 -22.42
N SER A 14 27.02 -40.66 -22.88
CA SER A 14 26.67 -39.25 -23.13
C SER A 14 25.78 -39.14 -24.37
N PRO A 15 24.74 -38.27 -24.39
CA PRO A 15 23.95 -38.03 -25.59
C PRO A 15 24.67 -37.14 -26.62
N GLU A 16 25.76 -36.47 -26.24
CA GLU A 16 26.51 -35.56 -27.10
C GLU A 16 27.07 -36.27 -28.35
N GLY A 17 26.87 -35.67 -29.52
CA GLY A 17 27.31 -36.23 -30.80
C GLY A 17 26.44 -37.38 -31.34
N VAL A 18 25.46 -37.88 -30.57
CA VAL A 18 24.51 -38.92 -30.99
C VAL A 18 23.12 -38.36 -31.22
N TRP A 19 22.60 -37.56 -30.29
CA TRP A 19 21.26 -36.99 -30.36
C TRP A 19 21.29 -35.47 -30.26
N GLU A 20 20.71 -34.80 -31.24
CA GLU A 20 20.58 -33.34 -31.29
C GLU A 20 19.12 -32.94 -31.04
N ARG A 21 18.87 -32.13 -30.01
CA ARG A 21 17.53 -31.60 -29.72
C ARG A 21 17.13 -30.59 -30.80
N VAL A 22 16.03 -30.82 -31.48
CA VAL A 22 15.53 -29.99 -32.58
C VAL A 22 14.45 -29.01 -32.10
N GLN A 23 13.47 -29.50 -31.34
CA GLN A 23 12.31 -28.72 -30.96
C GLN A 23 11.73 -29.22 -29.63
N LEU A 24 11.41 -28.33 -28.72
CA LEU A 24 10.63 -28.68 -27.53
C LEU A 24 9.18 -29.01 -27.93
N ILE A 25 8.71 -30.20 -27.58
CA ILE A 25 7.38 -30.72 -27.96
C ILE A 25 6.43 -30.95 -26.77
N GLY A 26 6.92 -30.89 -25.53
CA GLY A 26 6.07 -30.93 -24.33
C GLY A 26 6.83 -30.59 -23.05
N GLU A 27 6.13 -30.05 -22.05
CA GLU A 27 6.67 -29.77 -20.70
C GLU A 27 5.69 -30.33 -19.67
N GLY A 28 6.19 -31.05 -18.66
CA GLY A 28 5.36 -31.65 -17.61
C GLY A 28 6.07 -31.78 -16.26
N ASN A 29 5.38 -32.32 -15.26
CA ASN A 29 5.88 -32.45 -13.88
C ASN A 29 7.18 -33.28 -13.78
N TYR A 30 7.43 -34.17 -14.75
CA TYR A 30 8.58 -35.08 -14.76
C TYR A 30 9.73 -34.61 -15.66
N GLY A 31 9.60 -33.46 -16.33
CA GLY A 31 10.65 -32.90 -17.19
C GLY A 31 10.14 -32.38 -18.54
N GLU A 32 11.10 -32.03 -19.40
CA GLU A 32 10.86 -31.48 -20.74
C GLU A 32 11.02 -32.58 -21.80
N VAL A 33 10.17 -32.59 -22.82
CA VAL A 33 10.23 -33.53 -23.93
C VAL A 33 10.56 -32.80 -25.22
N TYR A 34 11.64 -33.22 -25.88
CA TYR A 34 12.14 -32.65 -27.13
C TYR A 34 11.98 -33.64 -28.28
N LYS A 35 11.60 -33.15 -29.47
CA LYS A 35 11.90 -33.83 -30.73
C LYS A 35 13.40 -33.71 -30.96
N ALA A 36 14.08 -34.83 -31.14
CA ALA A 36 15.50 -34.90 -31.42
C ALA A 36 15.78 -35.64 -32.73
N ARG A 37 16.94 -35.37 -33.30
CA ARG A 37 17.46 -36.05 -34.48
C ARG A 37 18.74 -36.79 -34.13
N ASN A 38 18.87 -38.03 -34.57
CA ASN A 38 20.12 -38.75 -34.47
C ASN A 38 21.14 -38.12 -35.44
N ALA A 39 22.28 -37.67 -34.92
CA ALA A 39 23.29 -36.97 -35.72
C ALA A 39 23.99 -37.89 -36.74
N LEU A 40 23.98 -39.21 -36.51
CA LEU A 40 24.63 -40.21 -37.37
C LEU A 40 23.66 -40.80 -38.40
N THR A 41 22.44 -41.13 -38.00
CA THR A 41 21.45 -41.80 -38.89
C THR A 41 20.42 -40.85 -39.49
N GLY A 42 20.24 -39.67 -38.92
CA GLY A 42 19.19 -38.72 -39.31
C GLY A 42 17.80 -39.08 -38.79
N ASP A 43 17.66 -40.19 -38.05
CA ASP A 43 16.38 -40.65 -37.49
C ASP A 43 15.80 -39.68 -36.47
N VAL A 44 14.47 -39.62 -36.37
CA VAL A 44 13.76 -38.72 -35.46
C VAL A 44 13.26 -39.48 -34.24
N ALA A 45 13.52 -38.93 -33.05
CA ALA A 45 13.10 -39.49 -31.76
C ALA A 45 12.47 -38.43 -30.86
N ALA A 46 11.77 -38.88 -29.82
CA ALA A 46 11.37 -38.05 -28.69
C ALA A 46 12.36 -38.27 -27.54
N VAL A 47 12.80 -37.20 -26.88
CA VAL A 47 13.76 -37.22 -25.79
C VAL A 47 13.14 -36.57 -24.58
N LYS A 48 12.83 -37.36 -23.56
CA LYS A 48 12.40 -36.87 -22.25
C LYS A 48 13.64 -36.57 -21.40
N VAL A 49 13.81 -35.30 -21.03
CA VAL A 49 14.93 -34.80 -20.24
C VAL A 49 14.48 -34.62 -18.80
N MET A 50 15.14 -35.33 -17.89
CA MET A 50 14.83 -35.34 -16.46
C MET A 50 16.10 -34.98 -15.67
N GLU A 51 15.95 -34.25 -14.57
CA GLU A 51 17.08 -34.01 -13.64
C GLU A 51 17.46 -35.31 -12.92
N ALA A 52 18.73 -35.67 -12.95
CA ALA A 52 19.28 -36.84 -12.27
C ALA A 52 19.64 -36.47 -10.83
N ASN A 53 18.64 -36.34 -9.96
CA ASN A 53 18.82 -36.04 -8.54
C ASN A 53 18.31 -37.17 -7.62
N LEU A 54 18.82 -37.22 -6.39
CA LEU A 54 18.50 -38.24 -5.40
C LEU A 54 17.00 -38.31 -5.05
N ASP A 55 16.29 -37.19 -5.16
CA ASP A 55 14.87 -37.10 -4.79
C ASP A 55 13.96 -37.80 -5.82
N LYS A 56 14.43 -37.93 -7.07
CA LYS A 56 13.73 -38.57 -8.20
C LYS A 56 14.25 -39.98 -8.51
N GLU A 57 15.17 -40.51 -7.70
CA GLU A 57 15.86 -41.79 -7.97
C GLU A 57 14.89 -42.97 -8.14
N GLU A 58 13.87 -43.09 -7.29
CA GLU A 58 12.90 -44.18 -7.39
C GLU A 58 11.98 -44.07 -8.61
N ASP A 59 11.57 -42.86 -9.00
CA ASP A 59 10.72 -42.62 -10.17
C ASP A 59 11.50 -42.89 -11.46
N ILE A 60 12.76 -42.45 -11.53
CA ILE A 60 13.68 -42.76 -12.62
C ILE A 60 13.88 -44.28 -12.76
N LYS A 61 14.09 -45.00 -11.65
CA LYS A 61 14.24 -46.46 -11.67
C LYS A 61 12.96 -47.14 -12.14
N ALA A 62 11.80 -46.71 -11.65
CA ALA A 62 10.51 -47.27 -12.05
C ALA A 62 10.26 -47.09 -13.54
N GLU A 63 10.49 -45.89 -14.08
CA GLU A 63 10.28 -45.57 -15.48
C GLU A 63 11.26 -46.31 -16.41
N LEU A 64 12.56 -46.33 -16.08
CA LEU A 64 13.57 -47.09 -16.85
C LEU A 64 13.29 -48.60 -16.82
N ASN A 65 12.86 -49.15 -15.69
CA ASN A 65 12.55 -50.57 -15.55
C ASN A 65 11.40 -50.99 -16.49
N VAL A 66 10.35 -50.15 -16.61
CA VAL A 66 9.25 -50.41 -17.54
C VAL A 66 9.74 -50.32 -18.98
N PHE A 67 10.49 -49.28 -19.34
CA PHE A 67 11.00 -49.13 -20.69
C PHE A 67 11.95 -50.25 -21.12
N GLN A 68 12.83 -50.72 -20.24
CA GLN A 68 13.77 -51.79 -20.56
C GLN A 68 13.09 -53.16 -20.74
N ASN A 69 12.06 -53.45 -19.95
CA ASN A 69 11.44 -54.79 -19.92
C ASN A 69 10.17 -54.91 -20.77
N HIS A 70 9.49 -53.82 -21.10
CA HIS A 70 8.14 -53.85 -21.67
C HIS A 70 7.96 -53.09 -22.99
N SER A 71 8.97 -52.33 -23.45
CA SER A 71 8.87 -51.51 -24.68
C SER A 71 8.76 -52.30 -25.99
N GLN A 72 8.96 -53.63 -25.97
CA GLN A 72 8.80 -54.49 -27.14
C GLN A 72 7.34 -54.73 -27.53
N HIS A 73 6.38 -54.43 -26.65
CA HIS A 73 4.97 -54.60 -26.95
C HIS A 73 4.48 -53.56 -27.98
N PRO A 74 3.68 -53.94 -29.01
CA PRO A 74 3.26 -53.04 -30.08
C PRO A 74 2.44 -51.82 -29.61
N ASN A 75 1.83 -51.87 -28.43
CA ASN A 75 1.03 -50.77 -27.85
C ASN A 75 1.73 -50.00 -26.72
N ILE A 76 3.01 -50.27 -26.47
CA ILE A 76 3.87 -49.48 -25.58
C ILE A 76 4.87 -48.74 -26.48
N VAL A 77 5.22 -47.50 -26.14
CA VAL A 77 6.20 -46.75 -26.93
C VAL A 77 7.57 -47.44 -26.92
N SER A 78 8.23 -47.47 -28.08
CA SER A 78 9.52 -48.14 -28.20
C SER A 78 10.62 -47.32 -27.53
N PHE A 79 11.44 -47.98 -26.70
CA PHE A 79 12.56 -47.38 -26.00
C PHE A 79 13.83 -47.51 -26.84
N LEU A 80 14.48 -46.39 -27.15
CA LEU A 80 15.67 -46.34 -28.01
C LEU A 80 16.97 -46.25 -27.20
N GLY A 81 16.91 -45.76 -25.96
CA GLY A 81 18.05 -45.74 -25.04
C GLY A 81 17.95 -44.68 -23.96
N ALA A 82 18.81 -44.78 -22.96
CA ALA A 82 18.97 -43.78 -21.91
C ALA A 82 20.41 -43.23 -21.92
N PHE A 83 20.56 -41.93 -21.74
CA PHE A 83 21.83 -41.23 -21.80
C PHE A 83 21.95 -40.27 -20.63
N LEU A 84 23.16 -40.05 -20.13
CA LEU A 84 23.43 -39.11 -19.03
C LEU A 84 24.22 -37.92 -19.57
N TYR A 85 23.58 -36.76 -19.62
CA TYR A 85 24.23 -35.49 -19.95
C TYR A 85 24.78 -34.86 -18.68
N ARG A 86 26.09 -34.61 -18.63
CA ARG A 86 26.76 -33.99 -17.48
C ARG A 86 27.09 -32.55 -17.81
N ASP A 87 26.42 -31.62 -17.16
CA ASP A 87 26.69 -30.20 -17.31
C ASP A 87 27.84 -29.78 -16.36
N GLN A 88 28.81 -29.02 -16.85
CA GLN A 88 29.93 -28.54 -16.03
C GLN A 88 29.55 -27.36 -15.11
N GLN A 89 28.36 -26.77 -15.29
CA GLN A 89 27.86 -25.62 -14.54
C GLN A 89 26.47 -25.83 -13.91
N ALA A 90 25.80 -26.96 -14.19
CA ALA A 90 24.46 -27.31 -13.70
C ALA A 90 24.38 -28.78 -13.21
N ASP A 91 23.21 -29.22 -12.73
CA ASP A 91 22.99 -30.61 -12.28
C ASP A 91 22.96 -31.59 -13.46
N ASP A 92 23.31 -32.87 -13.23
CA ASP A 92 23.28 -33.91 -14.25
C ASP A 92 21.84 -34.14 -14.77
N HIS A 93 21.69 -34.41 -16.07
CA HIS A 93 20.40 -34.66 -16.72
C HIS A 93 20.34 -36.05 -17.37
N LEU A 94 19.29 -36.82 -17.05
CA LEU A 94 18.95 -38.08 -17.70
C LEU A 94 18.10 -37.83 -18.94
N TRP A 95 18.53 -38.36 -20.08
CA TRP A 95 17.79 -38.32 -21.34
C TRP A 95 17.24 -39.70 -21.65
N ILE A 96 15.93 -39.85 -21.67
CA ILE A 96 15.23 -41.07 -22.08
C ILE A 96 14.77 -40.86 -23.53
N VAL A 97 15.38 -41.60 -24.46
CA VAL A 97 15.12 -41.51 -25.88
C VAL A 97 14.13 -42.61 -26.28
N MET A 98 13.04 -42.20 -26.94
CA MET A 98 11.93 -43.08 -27.32
C MET A 98 11.43 -42.74 -28.73
N GLU A 99 10.65 -43.65 -29.30
CA GLU A 99 10.00 -43.47 -30.60
C GLU A 99 9.19 -42.16 -30.66
N TYR A 100 9.42 -41.36 -31.71
CA TYR A 100 8.64 -40.16 -31.95
C TYR A 100 7.30 -40.50 -32.60
N CYS A 101 6.22 -40.34 -31.84
CA CYS A 101 4.85 -40.54 -32.33
C CYS A 101 4.34 -39.27 -33.03
N SER A 102 4.57 -39.18 -34.34
CA SER A 102 4.26 -37.95 -35.11
C SER A 102 2.77 -37.59 -35.13
N GLY A 103 1.86 -38.55 -34.96
CA GLY A 103 0.41 -38.35 -34.93
C GLY A 103 -0.12 -37.59 -33.71
N GLY A 104 0.74 -37.29 -32.73
CA GLY A 104 0.37 -36.52 -31.53
C GLY A 104 -0.50 -37.32 -30.55
N SER A 105 -1.03 -36.63 -29.53
CA SER A 105 -1.89 -37.27 -28.54
C SER A 105 -3.34 -37.40 -29.04
N VAL A 106 -4.06 -38.41 -28.57
CA VAL A 106 -5.49 -38.58 -28.89
C VAL A 106 -6.31 -37.39 -28.37
N THR A 107 -5.95 -36.80 -27.22
CA THR A 107 -6.59 -35.58 -26.71
C THR A 107 -6.49 -34.42 -27.69
N ASP A 108 -5.32 -34.21 -28.31
CA ASP A 108 -5.11 -33.12 -29.28
C ASP A 108 -5.91 -33.35 -30.56
N LEU A 109 -5.94 -34.60 -31.06
CA LEU A 109 -6.75 -34.96 -32.23
C LEU A 109 -8.24 -34.66 -32.01
N VAL A 110 -8.80 -35.11 -30.88
CA VAL A 110 -10.24 -34.91 -30.58
C VAL A 110 -10.56 -33.43 -30.36
N LYS A 111 -9.69 -32.66 -29.70
CA LYS A 111 -9.88 -31.20 -29.53
C LYS A 111 -9.85 -30.47 -30.87
N ASN A 112 -8.92 -30.82 -31.76
CA ASN A 112 -8.81 -30.22 -33.09
C ASN A 112 -10.02 -30.54 -33.97
N MET A 113 -10.57 -31.76 -33.90
CA MET A 113 -11.82 -32.13 -34.57
C MET A 113 -13.02 -31.35 -33.99
N ARG A 114 -13.10 -31.25 -32.65
CA ARG A 114 -14.19 -30.54 -31.98
C ARG A 114 -14.21 -29.04 -32.30
N ALA A 115 -13.04 -28.43 -32.50
CA ALA A 115 -12.91 -27.04 -32.95
C ALA A 115 -13.55 -26.81 -34.34
N LYS A 116 -13.63 -27.85 -35.18
CA LYS A 116 -14.37 -27.84 -36.46
C LYS A 116 -15.79 -28.42 -36.36
N ALA A 117 -16.31 -28.56 -35.14
CA ALA A 117 -17.61 -29.16 -34.83
C ALA A 117 -17.79 -30.63 -35.25
N GLU A 118 -16.67 -31.36 -35.42
CA GLU A 118 -16.66 -32.78 -35.73
C GLU A 118 -16.31 -33.62 -34.50
N ASN A 119 -16.66 -34.91 -34.53
CA ASN A 119 -16.36 -35.87 -33.47
C ASN A 119 -15.67 -37.11 -34.06
N LEU A 120 -14.84 -37.78 -33.27
CA LEU A 120 -14.23 -39.03 -33.69
C LEU A 120 -15.30 -40.13 -33.84
N PRO A 121 -15.36 -40.84 -34.97
CA PRO A 121 -16.29 -41.97 -35.17
C PRO A 121 -16.11 -43.11 -34.16
N GLU A 122 -17.21 -43.77 -33.78
CA GLU A 122 -17.19 -44.85 -32.78
C GLU A 122 -16.33 -46.07 -33.19
N ASP A 123 -16.20 -46.38 -34.48
CA ASP A 123 -15.33 -47.46 -34.96
C ASP A 123 -13.85 -47.16 -34.70
N LEU A 124 -13.44 -45.89 -34.79
CA LEU A 124 -12.09 -45.43 -34.45
C LEU A 124 -11.88 -45.31 -32.94
N ILE A 125 -12.88 -44.85 -32.18
CA ILE A 125 -12.83 -44.85 -30.70
C ILE A 125 -12.65 -46.29 -30.19
N SER A 126 -13.43 -47.22 -30.74
CA SER A 126 -13.35 -48.65 -30.40
C SER A 126 -11.96 -49.23 -30.69
N TYR A 127 -11.38 -48.92 -31.85
CA TYR A 127 -10.00 -49.30 -32.17
C TYR A 127 -9.00 -48.73 -31.16
N ILE A 128 -9.03 -47.42 -30.88
CA ILE A 128 -8.08 -46.79 -29.94
C ILE A 128 -8.19 -47.42 -28.55
N LEU A 129 -9.41 -47.59 -28.02
CA LEU A 129 -9.61 -48.17 -26.69
C LEU A 129 -9.23 -49.65 -26.63
N ARG A 130 -9.42 -50.43 -27.70
CA ARG A 130 -8.94 -51.82 -27.79
C ARG A 130 -7.41 -51.88 -27.69
N GLU A 131 -6.71 -51.07 -28.48
CA GLU A 131 -5.24 -51.07 -28.49
C GLU A 131 -4.64 -50.61 -27.15
N VAL A 132 -5.29 -49.64 -26.47
CA VAL A 132 -4.94 -49.27 -25.09
C VAL A 132 -5.17 -50.43 -24.13
N LEU A 133 -6.29 -51.15 -24.25
CA LEU A 133 -6.57 -52.34 -23.43
C LEU A 133 -5.57 -53.48 -23.67
N GLU A 134 -5.09 -53.68 -24.90
CA GLU A 134 -4.04 -54.66 -25.22
C GLU A 134 -2.73 -54.29 -24.50
N GLY A 135 -2.34 -53.02 -24.53
CA GLY A 135 -1.19 -52.51 -23.77
C GLY A 135 -1.35 -52.67 -22.24
N LEU A 136 -2.49 -52.27 -21.69
CA LEU A 136 -2.78 -52.44 -20.26
C LEU A 136 -2.87 -53.90 -19.85
N SER A 137 -3.50 -54.77 -20.64
CA SER A 137 -3.56 -56.21 -20.36
C SER A 137 -2.18 -56.87 -20.38
N TYR A 138 -1.26 -56.39 -21.21
CA TYR A 138 0.13 -56.85 -21.20
C TYR A 138 0.84 -56.42 -19.91
N LEU A 139 0.75 -55.14 -19.53
CA LEU A 139 1.35 -54.62 -18.29
C LEU A 139 0.77 -55.31 -17.04
N HIS A 140 -0.55 -55.50 -17.00
CA HIS A 140 -1.24 -56.14 -15.88
C HIS A 140 -0.83 -57.61 -15.70
N ARG A 141 -0.55 -58.36 -16.78
CA ARG A 141 0.01 -59.73 -16.69
C ARG A 141 1.44 -59.75 -16.14
N ALA A 142 2.21 -58.70 -16.43
CA ALA A 142 3.52 -58.47 -15.82
C ALA A 142 3.41 -57.82 -14.43
N HIS A 143 2.21 -57.75 -13.85
CA HIS A 143 1.98 -57.16 -12.53
C HIS A 143 2.43 -55.69 -12.44
N VAL A 144 2.27 -54.91 -13.52
CA VAL A 144 2.60 -53.48 -13.58
C VAL A 144 1.33 -52.63 -13.64
N LEU A 145 1.21 -51.64 -12.75
CA LEU A 145 0.15 -50.64 -12.75
C LEU A 145 0.62 -49.35 -13.44
N HIS A 146 -0.15 -48.82 -14.40
CA HIS A 146 0.22 -47.61 -15.15
C HIS A 146 -0.01 -46.32 -14.36
N ARG A 147 -1.17 -46.16 -13.69
CA ARG A 147 -1.56 -45.03 -12.81
C ARG A 147 -1.83 -43.66 -13.45
N ASP A 148 -1.50 -43.45 -14.72
CA ASP A 148 -1.75 -42.19 -15.44
C ASP A 148 -2.38 -42.40 -16.83
N VAL A 149 -3.38 -43.28 -16.94
CA VAL A 149 -4.10 -43.50 -18.20
C VAL A 149 -5.03 -42.30 -18.48
N LYS A 150 -4.68 -41.50 -19.49
CA LYS A 150 -5.44 -40.34 -19.99
C LYS A 150 -5.15 -40.12 -21.48
N GLY A 151 -6.01 -39.39 -22.19
CA GLY A 151 -5.84 -39.20 -23.64
C GLY A 151 -4.54 -38.52 -24.07
N GLN A 152 -3.90 -37.74 -23.17
CA GLN A 152 -2.58 -37.13 -23.40
C GLN A 152 -1.45 -38.16 -23.44
N ASN A 153 -1.60 -39.27 -22.71
CA ASN A 153 -0.61 -40.35 -22.61
C ASN A 153 -0.90 -41.49 -23.59
N VAL A 154 -1.86 -41.29 -24.51
CA VAL A 154 -2.15 -42.19 -25.63
C VAL A 154 -1.72 -41.46 -26.90
N LEU A 155 -0.56 -41.83 -27.45
CA LEU A 155 -0.01 -41.22 -28.66
C LEU A 155 -0.31 -42.05 -29.91
N LEU A 156 -0.36 -41.37 -31.05
CA LEU A 156 -0.56 -41.95 -32.37
C LEU A 156 0.70 -41.81 -33.22
N THR A 157 1.10 -42.88 -33.90
CA THR A 157 2.18 -42.86 -34.90
C THR A 157 1.66 -42.34 -36.25
N SER A 158 2.56 -42.08 -37.22
CA SER A 158 2.20 -41.72 -38.60
C SER A 158 1.34 -42.78 -39.30
N ASP A 159 1.52 -44.06 -38.97
CA ASP A 159 0.71 -45.17 -39.48
C ASP A 159 -0.51 -45.49 -38.60
N ALA A 160 -0.90 -44.55 -37.71
CA ALA A 160 -2.06 -44.62 -36.83
C ALA A 160 -2.06 -45.84 -35.88
N ARG A 161 -0.89 -46.25 -35.39
CA ARG A 161 -0.77 -47.16 -34.25
C ARG A 161 -0.89 -46.39 -32.96
N VAL A 162 -1.37 -47.07 -31.92
CA VAL A 162 -1.62 -46.49 -30.60
C VAL A 162 -0.50 -46.92 -29.67
N ARG A 163 0.17 -45.95 -29.03
CA ARG A 163 1.26 -46.14 -28.08
C ARG A 163 0.90 -45.54 -26.73
N LEU A 164 1.00 -46.33 -25.66
CA LEU A 164 0.99 -45.85 -24.28
C LEU A 164 2.36 -45.30 -23.90
N ILE A 165 2.35 -44.16 -23.23
CA ILE A 165 3.54 -43.43 -22.77
C ILE A 165 3.43 -43.02 -21.30
N ASP A 166 4.54 -42.53 -20.75
CA ASP A 166 4.67 -41.90 -19.42
C ASP A 166 4.44 -42.85 -18.23
N PHE A 167 5.50 -43.58 -17.87
CA PHE A 167 5.50 -44.58 -16.78
C PHE A 167 6.15 -44.06 -15.48
N GLY A 168 6.34 -42.74 -15.37
CA GLY A 168 7.03 -42.07 -14.24
C GLY A 168 6.42 -42.34 -12.85
N ILE A 169 5.15 -42.71 -12.79
CA ILE A 169 4.44 -43.07 -11.54
C ILE A 169 3.99 -44.52 -11.47
N SER A 170 4.40 -45.36 -12.43
CA SER A 170 4.02 -46.76 -12.48
C SER A 170 4.59 -47.57 -11.31
N ALA A 171 3.95 -48.69 -10.98
CA ALA A 171 4.36 -49.54 -9.86
C ALA A 171 4.30 -51.03 -10.22
N VAL A 172 5.34 -51.78 -9.82
CA VAL A 172 5.37 -53.25 -9.90
C VAL A 172 4.73 -53.83 -8.64
N VAL A 173 3.64 -54.55 -8.82
CA VAL A 173 2.76 -55.04 -7.75
C VAL A 173 3.57 -55.91 -6.76
N GLU A 174 4.43 -56.83 -7.17
CA GLU A 174 5.06 -57.81 -6.27
C GLU A 174 6.07 -57.27 -5.22
N ASN A 175 6.72 -56.11 -5.42
CA ASN A 175 7.87 -55.69 -4.58
C ASN A 175 7.81 -54.27 -3.98
N THR A 176 6.72 -53.49 -4.17
CA THR A 176 6.62 -52.11 -3.63
C THR A 176 5.37 -51.89 -2.77
N MET A 177 5.38 -52.41 -1.53
CA MET A 177 4.26 -52.22 -0.58
C MET A 177 3.98 -50.74 -0.24
N GLY A 178 4.99 -49.86 -0.32
CA GLY A 178 4.84 -48.42 -0.04
C GLY A 178 4.06 -47.63 -1.09
N ARG A 179 4.12 -48.01 -2.39
CA ARG A 179 3.48 -47.27 -3.49
C ARG A 179 2.02 -47.62 -3.71
N ARG A 180 1.52 -48.74 -3.17
CA ARG A 180 0.09 -49.13 -3.24
C ARG A 180 -0.81 -48.31 -2.32
N ARG A 181 -0.22 -47.55 -1.40
CA ARG A 181 -0.91 -46.74 -0.39
C ARG A 181 -0.89 -45.25 -0.67
N THR A 182 -0.41 -44.84 -1.86
CA THR A 182 -0.27 -43.44 -2.25
C THR A 182 -1.31 -43.06 -3.30
N GLY A 183 -2.07 -41.99 -3.05
CA GLY A 183 -3.08 -41.44 -3.97
C GLY A 183 -2.46 -40.61 -5.11
N ILE A 184 -1.61 -41.22 -5.94
CA ILE A 184 -0.88 -40.55 -7.03
C ILE A 184 -1.60 -40.81 -8.37
N GLY A 185 -1.78 -39.77 -9.18
CA GLY A 185 -2.38 -39.83 -10.52
C GLY A 185 -2.91 -38.46 -10.96
N THR A 186 -3.34 -38.33 -12.22
CA THR A 186 -3.97 -37.07 -12.68
C THR A 186 -5.42 -36.95 -12.13
N PRO A 187 -5.75 -35.91 -11.33
CA PRO A 187 -6.96 -35.88 -10.48
C PRO A 187 -8.31 -36.20 -11.13
N TYR A 188 -8.52 -35.84 -12.40
CA TYR A 188 -9.81 -36.06 -13.08
C TYR A 188 -10.01 -37.51 -13.57
N TRP A 189 -8.93 -38.27 -13.75
CA TRP A 189 -8.94 -39.68 -14.22
C TRP A 189 -8.73 -40.68 -13.08
N MET A 190 -8.45 -40.21 -11.86
CA MET A 190 -8.22 -41.07 -10.69
C MET A 190 -9.46 -41.87 -10.31
N ALA A 191 -9.24 -43.14 -9.99
CA ALA A 191 -10.29 -44.04 -9.50
C ALA A 191 -10.65 -43.74 -8.04
N PRO A 192 -11.91 -43.93 -7.60
CA PRO A 192 -12.33 -43.63 -6.24
C PRO A 192 -11.48 -44.30 -5.16
N GLU A 193 -11.05 -45.54 -5.40
CA GLU A 193 -10.20 -46.31 -4.49
C GLU A 193 -8.77 -45.74 -4.39
N VAL A 194 -8.22 -45.17 -5.46
CA VAL A 194 -6.92 -44.49 -5.46
C VAL A 194 -7.01 -43.21 -4.61
N ILE A 195 -8.13 -42.49 -4.69
CA ILE A 195 -8.40 -41.27 -3.90
C ILE A 195 -8.58 -41.61 -2.41
N ALA A 196 -9.24 -42.72 -2.09
CA ALA A 196 -9.49 -43.14 -0.71
C ALA A 196 -8.18 -43.44 0.06
N CYS A 197 -7.16 -43.97 -0.62
CA CYS A 197 -5.86 -44.29 0.00
C CYS A 197 -5.10 -43.04 0.50
N GLU A 198 -5.34 -41.85 -0.08
CA GLU A 198 -4.79 -40.58 0.42
C GLU A 198 -5.38 -40.19 1.79
N GLN A 199 -6.60 -40.64 2.09
CA GLN A 199 -7.33 -40.31 3.32
C GLN A 199 -7.22 -41.39 4.40
N GLN A 200 -6.98 -42.65 4.00
CA GLN A 200 -6.87 -43.81 4.90
C GLN A 200 -5.72 -44.75 4.44
N PRO A 201 -4.54 -44.73 5.08
CA PRO A 201 -3.36 -45.49 4.66
C PRO A 201 -3.46 -47.02 4.89
N GLU A 202 -4.62 -47.52 5.31
CA GLU A 202 -4.91 -48.95 5.51
C GLU A 202 -5.62 -49.59 4.30
N TYR A 203 -6.07 -48.79 3.33
CA TYR A 203 -6.69 -49.27 2.08
C TYR A 203 -5.62 -49.52 1.00
N ASP A 204 -5.74 -50.64 0.29
CA ASP A 204 -4.94 -50.97 -0.90
C ASP A 204 -5.84 -50.97 -2.15
N TYR A 205 -5.27 -50.68 -3.33
CA TYR A 205 -5.94 -50.81 -4.64
C TYR A 205 -5.12 -51.67 -5.60
N ASP A 206 -5.76 -52.18 -6.67
CA ASP A 206 -5.17 -53.15 -7.60
C ASP A 206 -5.13 -52.64 -9.07
N LEU A 207 -4.87 -53.57 -9.99
CA LEU A 207 -4.77 -53.35 -11.45
C LEU A 207 -6.04 -52.76 -12.09
N ARG A 208 -7.19 -52.81 -11.41
CA ARG A 208 -8.46 -52.32 -11.95
C ARG A 208 -8.58 -50.79 -11.86
N ALA A 209 -7.68 -50.11 -11.16
CA ALA A 209 -7.61 -48.65 -11.15
C ALA A 209 -7.40 -48.08 -12.57
N ASP A 210 -6.54 -48.70 -13.39
CA ASP A 210 -6.29 -48.28 -14.77
C ASP A 210 -7.53 -48.46 -15.68
N VAL A 211 -8.41 -49.42 -15.36
CA VAL A 211 -9.67 -49.64 -16.08
C VAL A 211 -10.65 -48.50 -15.84
N TRP A 212 -10.67 -47.91 -14.64
CA TRP A 212 -11.46 -46.70 -14.38
C TRP A 212 -10.92 -45.51 -15.16
N SER A 213 -9.61 -45.29 -15.12
CA SER A 213 -8.95 -44.21 -15.85
C SER A 213 -9.16 -44.32 -17.37
N LEU A 214 -9.20 -45.54 -17.91
CA LEU A 214 -9.62 -45.80 -19.28
C LEU A 214 -11.07 -45.40 -19.55
N GLY A 215 -11.99 -45.67 -18.62
CA GLY A 215 -13.39 -45.25 -18.72
C GLY A 215 -13.56 -43.73 -18.77
N ILE A 216 -12.75 -43.00 -17.98
CA ILE A 216 -12.70 -41.53 -18.04
C ILE A 216 -12.08 -41.05 -19.36
N THR A 217 -11.03 -41.73 -19.84
CA THR A 217 -10.41 -41.45 -21.14
C THR A 217 -11.40 -41.65 -22.29
N ALA A 218 -12.27 -42.67 -22.22
CA ALA A 218 -13.33 -42.85 -23.20
C ALA A 218 -14.34 -41.68 -23.21
N ILE A 219 -14.70 -41.14 -22.04
CA ILE A 219 -15.52 -39.92 -21.95
C ILE A 219 -14.76 -38.71 -22.52
N GLU A 220 -13.48 -38.57 -22.21
CA GLU A 220 -12.62 -37.50 -22.74
C GLU A 220 -12.59 -37.52 -24.28
N ILE A 221 -12.44 -38.69 -24.90
CA ILE A 221 -12.45 -38.85 -26.37
C ILE A 221 -13.83 -38.50 -26.96
N ALA A 222 -14.91 -38.81 -26.24
CA ALA A 222 -16.28 -38.52 -26.68
C ALA A 222 -16.66 -37.04 -26.57
N ASP A 223 -16.30 -36.41 -25.44
CA ASP A 223 -16.74 -35.08 -25.05
C ASP A 223 -15.63 -34.01 -25.17
N SER A 224 -14.44 -34.36 -25.67
CA SER A 224 -13.22 -33.54 -25.78
C SER A 224 -12.60 -33.05 -24.47
N THR A 225 -13.23 -33.36 -23.33
CA THR A 225 -12.79 -33.02 -21.98
C THR A 225 -13.24 -34.11 -21.01
N PRO A 226 -12.45 -34.44 -19.97
CA PRO A 226 -12.89 -35.38 -18.95
C PRO A 226 -14.02 -34.77 -18.09
N PRO A 227 -14.80 -35.60 -17.37
CA PRO A 227 -15.76 -35.11 -16.39
C PRO A 227 -15.11 -34.19 -15.36
N LEU A 228 -15.84 -33.15 -14.93
CA LEU A 228 -15.41 -32.20 -13.89
C LEU A 228 -14.16 -31.37 -14.24
N PHE A 229 -13.71 -31.33 -15.49
CA PHE A 229 -12.52 -30.56 -15.91
C PHE A 229 -12.56 -29.07 -15.51
N GLY A 230 -13.74 -28.44 -15.47
CA GLY A 230 -13.91 -27.04 -15.03
C GLY A 230 -13.94 -26.83 -13.51
N GLU A 231 -13.82 -27.89 -12.71
CA GLU A 231 -13.75 -27.85 -11.26
C GLU A 231 -12.30 -27.89 -10.77
N HIS A 232 -12.01 -27.23 -9.65
CA HIS A 232 -10.67 -27.32 -9.03
C HIS A 232 -10.32 -28.78 -8.71
N PRO A 233 -9.08 -29.26 -8.95
CA PRO A 233 -8.69 -30.67 -8.79
C PRO A 233 -9.15 -31.32 -7.48
N MET A 234 -8.88 -30.69 -6.32
CA MET A 234 -9.33 -31.22 -5.02
C MET A 234 -10.86 -31.35 -4.88
N ARG A 235 -11.63 -30.46 -5.52
CA ARG A 235 -13.10 -30.52 -5.51
C ARG A 235 -13.60 -31.59 -6.47
N ALA A 236 -12.89 -31.82 -7.57
CA ALA A 236 -13.14 -32.94 -8.46
C ALA A 236 -12.91 -34.28 -7.74
N LEU A 237 -11.79 -34.45 -7.02
CA LEU A 237 -11.50 -35.66 -6.24
C LEU A 237 -12.62 -36.00 -5.23
N PHE A 238 -13.09 -35.02 -4.47
CA PHE A 238 -14.21 -35.21 -3.54
C PHE A 238 -15.51 -35.61 -4.25
N LYS A 239 -15.80 -35.00 -5.41
CA LYS A 239 -16.97 -35.34 -6.22
C LYS A 239 -16.85 -36.72 -6.86
N ILE A 240 -15.66 -37.13 -7.29
CA ILE A 240 -15.41 -38.48 -7.84
C ILE A 240 -15.70 -39.53 -6.76
N ALA A 241 -15.22 -39.32 -5.52
CA ALA A 241 -15.48 -40.21 -4.41
C ALA A 241 -16.98 -40.31 -4.04
N LYS A 242 -17.73 -39.19 -4.06
CA LYS A 242 -19.12 -39.15 -3.55
C LYS A 242 -20.24 -39.23 -4.57
N ASN A 243 -20.08 -38.64 -5.75
CA ASN A 243 -21.17 -38.57 -6.74
C ASN A 243 -21.38 -39.90 -7.44
N LYS A 244 -22.48 -40.07 -8.19
CA LYS A 244 -22.64 -41.24 -9.07
C LYS A 244 -21.55 -41.25 -10.16
N ALA A 245 -21.24 -42.43 -10.68
CA ALA A 245 -20.29 -42.59 -11.77
C ALA A 245 -20.64 -41.66 -12.95
N PRO A 246 -19.66 -40.95 -13.52
CA PRO A 246 -19.92 -39.99 -14.59
C PRO A 246 -20.38 -40.71 -15.87
N LYS A 247 -21.10 -39.99 -16.70
CA LYS A 247 -21.54 -40.41 -18.03
C LYS A 247 -21.15 -39.34 -19.04
N VAL A 248 -21.09 -39.69 -20.32
CA VAL A 248 -20.97 -38.70 -21.40
C VAL A 248 -22.09 -37.67 -21.34
N GLN A 249 -21.84 -36.43 -21.79
CA GLN A 249 -22.79 -35.32 -21.68
C GLN A 249 -24.14 -35.60 -22.36
N ASN A 250 -24.11 -36.31 -23.50
CA ASN A 250 -25.30 -36.68 -24.26
C ASN A 250 -25.34 -38.19 -24.56
N PRO A 251 -25.78 -39.04 -23.61
CA PRO A 251 -25.74 -40.50 -23.76
C PRO A 251 -26.49 -41.02 -24.98
N ASN A 252 -27.60 -40.38 -25.36
CA ASN A 252 -28.42 -40.76 -26.50
C ASN A 252 -27.73 -40.57 -27.86
N ARG A 253 -26.64 -39.80 -27.92
CA ARG A 253 -25.85 -39.60 -29.14
C ARG A 253 -24.99 -40.81 -29.48
N TRP A 254 -24.70 -41.65 -28.49
CA TRP A 254 -23.75 -42.75 -28.61
C TRP A 254 -24.46 -44.10 -28.54
N SER A 255 -23.86 -45.12 -29.16
CA SER A 255 -24.44 -46.47 -29.18
C SER A 255 -24.61 -47.03 -27.77
N LYS A 256 -25.58 -47.94 -27.61
CA LYS A 256 -25.75 -48.68 -26.34
C LYS A 256 -24.49 -49.46 -25.99
N ARG A 257 -23.73 -49.92 -26.99
CA ARG A 257 -22.46 -50.63 -26.82
C ARG A 257 -21.38 -49.72 -26.21
N PHE A 258 -21.22 -48.49 -26.72
CA PHE A 258 -20.23 -47.55 -26.16
C PHE A 258 -20.59 -47.08 -24.75
N ASN A 259 -21.85 -46.72 -24.52
CA ASN A 259 -22.32 -46.37 -23.18
C ASN A 259 -22.17 -47.54 -22.19
N GLY A 260 -22.41 -48.78 -22.64
CA GLY A 260 -22.19 -50.00 -21.86
C GLY A 260 -20.73 -50.24 -21.50
N PHE A 261 -19.80 -49.95 -22.42
CA PHE A 261 -18.36 -50.03 -22.17
C PHE A 261 -17.93 -49.05 -21.06
N ILE A 262 -18.33 -47.78 -21.16
CA ILE A 262 -18.04 -46.75 -20.14
C ILE A 262 -18.63 -47.14 -18.79
N ALA A 263 -19.87 -47.64 -18.77
CA ALA A 263 -20.52 -48.07 -17.53
C ALA A 263 -19.79 -49.25 -16.86
N SER A 264 -19.25 -50.18 -17.66
CA SER A 264 -18.46 -51.32 -17.16
C SER A 264 -17.11 -50.89 -16.59
N CYS A 265 -16.46 -49.89 -17.20
CA CYS A 265 -15.23 -49.30 -16.66
C CYS A 265 -15.45 -48.51 -15.36
N LEU A 266 -16.57 -47.79 -15.23
CA LEU A 266 -16.83 -46.84 -14.14
C LEU A 266 -17.64 -47.44 -12.99
N VAL A 267 -17.41 -48.71 -12.67
CA VAL A 267 -17.91 -49.36 -11.45
C VAL A 267 -17.09 -48.88 -10.26
N LYS A 268 -17.74 -48.26 -9.27
CA LYS A 268 -17.04 -47.63 -8.13
C LYS A 268 -16.40 -48.63 -7.19
N ASP A 269 -17.08 -49.75 -6.96
CA ASP A 269 -16.52 -50.87 -6.22
C ASP A 269 -15.50 -51.57 -7.13
N PHE A 270 -14.22 -51.47 -6.78
CA PHE A 270 -13.16 -51.98 -7.63
C PHE A 270 -13.16 -53.51 -7.68
N GLU A 271 -13.67 -54.22 -6.66
CA GLU A 271 -13.75 -55.69 -6.70
C GLU A 271 -14.76 -56.20 -7.73
N GLN A 272 -15.82 -55.42 -7.95
CA GLN A 272 -16.86 -55.67 -8.95
C GLN A 272 -16.49 -55.12 -10.34
N ARG A 273 -15.39 -54.37 -10.44
CA ARG A 273 -14.94 -53.80 -11.71
C ARG A 273 -14.24 -54.89 -12.54
N PRO A 274 -14.59 -55.04 -13.83
CA PRO A 274 -13.91 -55.98 -14.72
C PRO A 274 -12.42 -55.66 -14.83
N THR A 275 -11.60 -56.68 -15.04
CA THR A 275 -10.17 -56.50 -15.33
C THR A 275 -9.98 -55.99 -16.76
N SER A 276 -8.78 -55.50 -17.10
CA SER A 276 -8.46 -55.14 -18.49
C SER A 276 -8.63 -56.31 -19.46
N PHE A 277 -8.40 -57.54 -19.00
CA PHE A 277 -8.61 -58.75 -19.78
C PHE A 277 -10.10 -59.01 -20.06
N ASP A 278 -10.96 -58.84 -19.04
CA ASP A 278 -12.41 -58.98 -19.22
C ASP A 278 -12.94 -57.90 -20.17
N MET A 279 -12.44 -56.67 -20.06
CA MET A 279 -12.84 -55.55 -20.92
C MET A 279 -12.49 -55.76 -22.40
N LEU A 280 -11.47 -56.56 -22.74
CA LEU A 280 -11.16 -56.95 -24.13
C LEU A 280 -12.28 -57.80 -24.76
N THR A 281 -13.08 -58.48 -23.96
CA THR A 281 -14.22 -59.30 -24.43
C THR A 281 -15.51 -58.49 -24.65
N HIS A 282 -15.54 -57.22 -24.19
CA HIS A 282 -16.72 -56.37 -24.23
C HIS A 282 -17.16 -56.08 -25.68
N GLU A 283 -18.48 -56.09 -25.91
CA GLU A 283 -19.10 -56.01 -27.24
C GLU A 283 -18.62 -54.80 -28.06
N PHE A 284 -18.32 -53.68 -27.40
CA PHE A 284 -17.83 -52.46 -28.05
C PHE A 284 -16.46 -52.62 -28.73
N VAL A 285 -15.50 -53.33 -28.11
CA VAL A 285 -14.11 -53.47 -28.62
C VAL A 285 -13.85 -54.82 -29.28
N ARG A 286 -14.65 -55.84 -28.97
CA ARG A 286 -14.51 -57.20 -29.52
C ARG A 286 -14.68 -57.27 -31.04
N PHE A 287 -15.50 -56.38 -31.62
CA PHE A 287 -15.81 -56.38 -33.06
C PHE A 287 -14.82 -55.59 -33.92
N VAL A 288 -13.77 -55.01 -33.33
CA VAL A 288 -12.71 -54.39 -34.13
C VAL A 288 -12.00 -55.50 -34.94
N PRO A 289 -11.88 -55.39 -36.27
CA PRO A 289 -11.27 -56.44 -37.10
C PRO A 289 -9.87 -56.84 -36.63
N ARG A 290 -9.53 -58.12 -36.78
CA ARG A 290 -8.17 -58.63 -36.49
C ARG A 290 -7.10 -57.97 -37.36
N ASP A 291 -7.46 -57.58 -38.58
CA ASP A 291 -6.63 -56.72 -39.42
C ASP A 291 -7.15 -55.27 -39.39
N PRO A 292 -6.57 -54.38 -38.57
CA PRO A 292 -7.03 -53.01 -38.44
C PRO A 292 -6.58 -52.08 -39.58
N ARG A 293 -5.95 -52.58 -40.67
CA ARG A 293 -5.42 -51.74 -41.77
C ARG A 293 -6.41 -50.71 -42.29
N VAL A 294 -7.68 -51.07 -42.43
CA VAL A 294 -8.73 -50.14 -42.90
C VAL A 294 -8.99 -49.03 -41.88
N LEU A 295 -9.08 -49.38 -40.59
CA LEU A 295 -9.28 -48.41 -39.50
C LEU A 295 -8.05 -47.52 -39.30
N ARG A 296 -6.84 -48.08 -39.41
CA ARG A 296 -5.58 -47.33 -39.40
C ARG A 296 -5.50 -46.35 -40.56
N ARG A 297 -5.90 -46.74 -41.76
CA ARG A 297 -5.95 -45.82 -42.91
C ARG A 297 -6.93 -44.67 -42.66
N LYS A 298 -8.14 -44.96 -42.17
CA LYS A 298 -9.14 -43.94 -41.80
C LYS A 298 -8.61 -42.98 -40.73
N LEU A 299 -8.01 -43.51 -39.66
CA LEU A 299 -7.46 -42.72 -38.58
C LEU A 299 -6.25 -41.89 -39.05
N GLY A 300 -5.38 -42.48 -39.89
CA GLY A 300 -4.26 -41.78 -40.53
C GLY A 300 -4.72 -40.58 -41.36
N THR A 301 -5.78 -40.74 -42.16
CA THR A 301 -6.37 -39.60 -42.90
C THR A 301 -6.85 -38.48 -41.96
N LEU A 302 -7.44 -38.83 -40.81
CA LEU A 302 -7.82 -37.83 -39.81
C LEU A 302 -6.60 -37.19 -39.14
N ILE A 303 -5.54 -37.94 -38.85
CA ILE A 303 -4.30 -37.37 -38.33
C ILE A 303 -3.74 -36.35 -39.33
N ASP A 304 -3.63 -36.70 -40.61
CA ASP A 304 -3.10 -35.81 -41.65
C ASP A 304 -3.98 -34.55 -41.85
N MET A 305 -5.31 -34.69 -41.77
CA MET A 305 -6.26 -33.58 -41.95
C MET A 305 -6.28 -32.58 -40.77
N TYR A 306 -5.98 -33.04 -39.56
CA TYR A 306 -6.10 -32.24 -38.32
C TYR A 306 -4.75 -31.97 -37.65
N GLN A 307 -3.64 -32.38 -38.25
CA GLN A 307 -2.32 -31.90 -37.90
C GLN A 307 -2.12 -30.43 -38.34
N PRO A 308 -1.49 -29.58 -37.53
CA PRO A 308 -1.05 -28.27 -37.97
C PRO A 308 0.04 -28.43 -39.03
N GLY A 309 -0.28 -28.11 -40.30
CA GLY A 309 0.66 -28.26 -41.41
C GLY A 309 1.99 -27.52 -41.19
N GLU A 310 3.10 -28.24 -41.35
CA GLU A 310 4.41 -27.63 -41.61
C GLU A 310 4.28 -26.77 -42.88
N ARG A 311 4.37 -25.44 -42.72
CA ARG A 311 4.46 -24.52 -43.87
C ARG A 311 5.79 -24.75 -44.58
N LYS A 312 5.72 -25.41 -45.74
CA LYS A 312 6.70 -25.25 -46.82
C LYS A 312 6.15 -24.24 -47.84
N ASP A 313 7.08 -23.51 -48.45
CA ASP A 313 6.96 -22.39 -49.42
C ASP A 313 6.70 -21.00 -48.78
N GLY A 314 7.50 -19.96 -49.00
CA GLY A 314 8.71 -19.80 -49.80
C GLY A 314 9.06 -18.30 -49.81
N PHE A 315 10.21 -17.94 -49.24
CA PHE A 315 10.93 -16.72 -49.59
C PHE A 315 12.41 -17.08 -49.63
N SER A 316 12.93 -17.19 -50.84
CA SER A 316 14.36 -17.16 -51.10
C SER A 316 14.88 -15.77 -50.74
N GLU A 317 15.73 -15.68 -49.73
CA GLU A 317 16.77 -14.67 -49.75
C GLU A 317 18.08 -15.30 -49.27
N SER A 318 19.04 -15.21 -50.18
CA SER A 318 20.41 -15.70 -50.12
C SER A 318 21.10 -15.41 -48.80
N SER A 319 21.73 -16.44 -48.25
CA SER A 319 22.79 -16.35 -47.27
C SER A 319 23.96 -15.54 -47.81
N SER A 320 24.00 -14.24 -47.52
CA SER A 320 25.24 -13.51 -47.33
C SER A 320 25.48 -13.40 -45.83
N SER A 321 26.55 -14.03 -45.36
CA SER A 321 27.11 -13.92 -44.03
C SER A 321 27.21 -12.46 -43.58
N VAL A 322 26.35 -12.05 -42.64
CA VAL A 322 26.54 -10.82 -41.86
C VAL A 322 26.22 -11.14 -40.40
N SER A 323 27.15 -10.73 -39.55
CA SER A 323 27.31 -11.08 -38.14
C SER A 323 26.06 -10.85 -37.28
N GLY A 324 25.83 -11.78 -36.34
CA GLY A 324 24.75 -11.78 -35.34
C GLY A 324 24.75 -10.62 -34.33
N ALA A 325 25.52 -9.55 -34.58
CA ALA A 325 25.51 -8.33 -33.78
C ALA A 325 24.43 -7.33 -34.24
N ASP A 326 23.97 -7.40 -35.50
CA ASP A 326 23.09 -6.37 -36.07
C ASP A 326 21.59 -6.67 -35.94
N THR A 327 21.16 -7.94 -35.83
CA THR A 327 19.74 -8.29 -35.62
C THR A 327 19.27 -7.93 -34.20
N ILE A 328 20.12 -8.19 -33.20
CA ILE A 328 19.92 -7.73 -31.82
C ILE A 328 19.92 -6.19 -31.75
N LYS A 329 20.78 -5.50 -32.52
CA LYS A 329 20.74 -4.04 -32.65
C LYS A 329 19.50 -3.51 -33.38
N LYS A 330 18.86 -4.28 -34.26
CA LYS A 330 17.65 -3.88 -35.01
C LYS A 330 16.40 -4.02 -34.15
N GLU A 331 16.28 -5.09 -33.37
CA GLU A 331 15.25 -5.25 -32.32
C GLU A 331 15.46 -4.28 -31.15
N LEU A 332 16.71 -4.09 -30.70
CA LEU A 332 17.04 -3.04 -29.73
C LEU A 332 16.87 -1.64 -30.29
N LYS A 333 17.03 -1.39 -31.59
CA LYS A 333 16.70 -0.10 -32.23
C LYS A 333 15.19 0.14 -32.26
N LEU A 334 14.39 -0.88 -32.59
CA LEU A 334 12.91 -0.80 -32.56
C LEU A 334 12.40 -0.54 -31.14
N LEU A 335 12.98 -1.22 -30.15
CA LEU A 335 12.70 -1.02 -28.73
C LEU A 335 13.25 0.32 -28.20
N ALA A 336 14.40 0.79 -28.69
CA ALA A 336 14.95 2.12 -28.39
C ALA A 336 14.09 3.26 -28.95
N THR A 337 13.36 3.03 -30.05
CA THR A 337 12.41 3.99 -30.64
C THR A 337 11.01 3.99 -29.98
N SER A 338 10.70 3.06 -29.07
CA SER A 338 9.43 3.09 -28.32
C SER A 338 9.35 4.35 -27.46
N ARG A 339 8.32 5.16 -27.68
CA ARG A 339 8.01 6.36 -26.88
C ARG A 339 7.92 5.98 -25.41
N MET A 340 8.63 6.73 -24.55
CA MET A 340 8.56 6.56 -23.11
C MET A 340 7.15 6.88 -22.62
N VAL A 341 6.56 5.98 -21.82
CA VAL A 341 5.21 6.14 -21.28
C VAL A 341 5.26 6.49 -19.80
N ASP A 342 4.25 7.22 -19.32
CA ASP A 342 4.05 7.54 -17.91
C ASP A 342 3.25 6.45 -17.18
N ASP A 343 2.48 5.63 -17.91
CA ASP A 343 1.70 4.52 -17.37
C ASP A 343 2.03 3.23 -18.14
N LEU A 344 2.57 2.22 -17.45
CA LEU A 344 2.95 0.94 -18.08
C LEU A 344 1.74 0.14 -18.57
N ALA A 345 0.55 0.38 -18.01
CA ALA A 345 -0.69 -0.23 -18.50
C ALA A 345 -1.06 0.25 -19.92
N SER A 346 -0.35 1.27 -20.45
CA SER A 346 -0.56 1.80 -21.80
C SER A 346 0.25 1.17 -22.92
N LEU A 347 1.13 0.22 -22.60
CA LEU A 347 2.00 -0.43 -23.58
C LEU A 347 1.25 -1.42 -24.47
N GLU A 348 1.47 -1.34 -25.78
CA GLU A 348 0.89 -2.25 -26.79
C GLU A 348 1.50 -3.66 -26.75
N VAL A 349 2.77 -3.80 -26.38
CA VAL A 349 3.44 -5.09 -26.15
C VAL A 349 3.78 -5.19 -24.67
N MET A 350 3.26 -6.22 -24.00
CA MET A 350 3.49 -6.45 -22.59
C MET A 350 4.37 -7.69 -22.42
N ASP A 351 5.66 -7.43 -22.41
CA ASP A 351 6.68 -8.41 -22.07
C ASP A 351 7.46 -7.90 -20.85
N GLU A 352 7.97 -8.82 -20.04
CA GLU A 352 8.76 -8.52 -18.85
C GLU A 352 9.98 -7.65 -19.20
N SER A 353 10.65 -7.99 -20.30
CA SER A 353 11.82 -7.25 -20.81
C SER A 353 11.46 -5.80 -21.17
N VAL A 354 10.26 -5.57 -21.74
CA VAL A 354 9.77 -4.24 -22.13
C VAL A 354 9.47 -3.40 -20.91
N LEU A 355 8.85 -3.96 -19.87
CA LEU A 355 8.54 -3.24 -18.63
C LEU A 355 9.81 -2.79 -17.91
N VAL A 356 10.79 -3.69 -17.77
CA VAL A 356 12.09 -3.36 -17.17
C VAL A 356 12.82 -2.32 -18.02
N SER A 357 12.78 -2.43 -19.35
CA SER A 357 13.37 -1.44 -20.26
C SER A 357 12.75 -0.05 -20.11
N GLN A 358 11.42 0.06 -19.98
CA GLN A 358 10.73 1.35 -19.75
C GLN A 358 11.14 1.97 -18.41
N LEU A 359 11.15 1.19 -17.34
CA LEU A 359 11.58 1.65 -16.02
C LEU A 359 13.04 2.09 -16.03
N TRP A 360 13.93 1.36 -16.71
CA TRP A 360 15.34 1.72 -16.87
C TRP A 360 15.50 3.04 -17.62
N LYS A 361 14.84 3.24 -18.76
CA LYS A 361 14.88 4.50 -19.53
C LYS A 361 14.39 5.69 -18.71
N ARG A 362 13.31 5.51 -17.95
CA ARG A 362 12.78 6.55 -17.04
C ARG A 362 13.77 6.86 -15.93
N TYR A 363 14.35 5.83 -15.32
CA TYR A 363 15.36 5.98 -14.25
C TYR A 363 16.60 6.72 -14.74
N GLN A 364 17.11 6.43 -15.94
CA GLN A 364 18.21 7.17 -16.56
C GLN A 364 17.92 8.67 -16.76
N ARG A 365 16.66 9.01 -17.02
CA ARG A 365 16.19 10.40 -17.12
C ARG A 365 15.82 11.01 -15.76
N ARG A 366 16.15 10.32 -14.67
CA ARG A 366 15.82 10.70 -13.29
C ARG A 366 14.32 10.82 -13.02
N LEU A 367 13.50 10.09 -13.78
CA LEU A 367 12.05 9.95 -13.59
C LEU A 367 11.78 8.68 -12.78
N ILE A 368 11.74 8.82 -11.45
CA ILE A 368 11.67 7.67 -10.53
C ILE A 368 10.25 7.15 -10.28
N TYR A 369 9.23 7.91 -10.68
CA TYR A 369 7.83 7.57 -10.50
C TYR A 369 7.22 7.12 -11.82
N THR A 370 6.50 6.01 -11.80
CA THR A 370 5.81 5.44 -12.97
C THR A 370 4.49 4.85 -12.55
N ASN A 371 3.43 5.11 -13.31
CA ASN A 371 2.12 4.53 -13.02
C ASN A 371 2.00 3.11 -13.60
N VAL A 372 1.22 2.28 -12.92
CA VAL A 372 0.64 1.04 -13.46
C VAL A 372 -0.84 1.10 -13.10
N GLY A 373 -1.61 1.83 -13.92
CA GLY A 373 -3.02 2.21 -13.73
C GLY A 373 -3.58 2.06 -12.31
N ASP A 374 -3.69 3.09 -11.49
CA ASP A 374 -3.99 3.13 -10.03
C ASP A 374 -2.83 2.82 -9.07
N ILE A 375 -1.89 1.94 -9.41
CA ILE A 375 -0.67 1.74 -8.63
C ILE A 375 0.42 2.74 -9.05
N LEU A 376 1.20 3.23 -8.08
CA LEU A 376 2.41 4.00 -8.32
C LEU A 376 3.66 3.18 -8.01
N ILE A 377 4.54 3.01 -9.00
CA ILE A 377 5.90 2.50 -8.81
C ILE A 377 6.82 3.66 -8.43
N SER A 378 7.63 3.45 -7.39
CA SER A 378 8.65 4.39 -6.89
C SER A 378 10.01 3.71 -6.84
N ILE A 379 10.92 4.05 -7.77
CA ILE A 379 12.27 3.49 -7.78
C ILE A 379 13.21 4.35 -6.94
N ASN A 380 13.91 3.77 -5.97
CA ASN A 380 14.79 4.54 -5.09
C ASN A 380 15.97 5.19 -5.86
N PRO A 381 16.11 6.52 -5.89
CA PRO A 381 17.25 7.16 -6.56
C PRO A 381 18.58 7.06 -5.81
N PHE A 382 18.57 6.69 -4.51
CA PHE A 382 19.72 6.79 -3.59
C PHE A 382 20.38 8.18 -3.47
N GLN A 383 19.73 9.21 -4.00
CA GLN A 383 20.15 10.61 -3.93
C GLN A 383 18.95 11.53 -3.71
N LYS A 384 19.21 12.74 -3.21
CA LYS A 384 18.17 13.76 -3.07
C LYS A 384 17.77 14.28 -4.44
N MET A 385 16.46 14.49 -4.60
CA MET A 385 15.85 14.93 -5.86
C MET A 385 15.06 16.22 -5.62
N ASP A 386 15.18 17.19 -6.53
CA ASP A 386 14.51 18.50 -6.42
C ASP A 386 13.03 18.49 -6.84
N ILE A 387 12.37 17.35 -6.73
CA ILE A 387 10.98 17.12 -7.18
C ILE A 387 9.94 17.30 -6.07
N TYR A 388 10.37 17.51 -4.81
CA TYR A 388 9.48 17.58 -3.64
C TYR A 388 9.20 19.01 -3.14
N ASN A 389 9.45 20.02 -3.98
CA ASN A 389 9.33 21.42 -3.62
C ASN A 389 7.86 21.91 -3.56
N GLU A 390 7.65 23.08 -2.96
CA GLU A 390 6.31 23.64 -2.72
C GLU A 390 5.58 24.02 -4.02
N LYS A 391 6.32 24.42 -5.07
CA LYS A 391 5.75 24.76 -6.37
C LYS A 391 5.11 23.54 -7.01
N ILE A 392 5.86 22.44 -7.12
CA ILE A 392 5.39 21.17 -7.67
C ILE A 392 4.20 20.65 -6.84
N ALA A 393 4.29 20.69 -5.51
CA ALA A 393 3.19 20.28 -4.63
C ALA A 393 1.87 21.04 -4.88
N LYS A 394 1.95 22.34 -5.21
CA LYS A 394 0.78 23.15 -5.58
C LYS A 394 0.23 22.78 -6.94
N ASP A 395 1.10 22.46 -7.91
CA ASP A 395 0.69 22.06 -9.26
C ASP A 395 -0.15 20.77 -9.24
N TYR A 396 0.19 19.81 -8.37
CA TYR A 396 -0.59 18.58 -8.19
C TYR A 396 -1.91 18.76 -7.44
N ARG A 397 -2.22 19.95 -6.91
CA ARG A 397 -3.47 20.19 -6.17
C ARG A 397 -4.64 20.27 -7.14
N GLY A 398 -5.50 19.24 -7.13
CA GLY A 398 -6.66 19.16 -8.01
C GLY A 398 -6.31 18.87 -9.47
N ALA A 399 -5.08 18.47 -9.75
CA ALA A 399 -4.68 17.95 -11.06
C ALA A 399 -5.29 16.57 -11.28
N TYR A 400 -5.83 16.33 -12.47
CA TYR A 400 -6.35 15.01 -12.83
C TYR A 400 -5.22 14.09 -13.30
N ARG A 401 -5.42 12.78 -13.15
CA ARG A 401 -4.48 11.76 -13.63
C ARG A 401 -4.20 11.95 -15.13
N GLY A 402 -2.92 11.99 -15.50
CA GLY A 402 -2.47 12.19 -16.89
C GLY A 402 -2.28 13.66 -17.31
N GLN A 403 -2.70 14.63 -16.50
CA GLN A 403 -2.40 16.05 -16.74
C GLN A 403 -0.96 16.41 -16.38
N LEU A 404 -0.44 15.77 -15.33
CA LEU A 404 0.91 15.91 -14.84
C LEU A 404 1.60 14.54 -14.82
N PRO A 405 2.95 14.50 -14.86
CA PRO A 405 3.70 13.25 -14.75
C PRO A 405 3.34 12.43 -13.50
N PRO A 406 3.62 11.13 -13.48
CA PRO A 406 3.45 10.31 -12.28
C PRO A 406 4.26 10.87 -11.12
N HIS A 407 3.64 11.01 -9.96
CA HIS A 407 4.30 11.52 -8.76
C HIS A 407 3.55 11.08 -7.51
N ILE A 408 4.26 10.92 -6.39
CA ILE A 408 3.64 10.57 -5.10
C ILE A 408 2.65 11.62 -4.60
N PHE A 409 2.83 12.89 -4.99
CA PHE A 409 1.88 13.96 -4.72
C PHE A 409 0.53 13.76 -5.41
N ALA A 410 0.51 13.09 -6.57
CA ALA A 410 -0.73 12.74 -7.24
C ALA A 410 -1.53 11.71 -6.42
N VAL A 411 -0.85 10.71 -5.84
CA VAL A 411 -1.48 9.71 -4.95
C VAL A 411 -2.12 10.40 -3.74
N ALA A 412 -1.39 11.30 -3.07
CA ALA A 412 -1.95 12.07 -1.95
C ALA A 412 -3.14 12.96 -2.37
N ALA A 413 -3.05 13.60 -3.54
CA ALA A 413 -4.13 14.45 -4.05
C ALA A 413 -5.41 13.65 -4.36
N VAL A 414 -5.27 12.47 -4.97
CA VAL A 414 -6.39 11.56 -5.26
C VAL A 414 -7.01 11.05 -3.96
N ALA A 415 -6.21 10.49 -3.04
CA ALA A 415 -6.73 10.03 -1.75
C ALA A 415 -7.44 11.15 -0.97
N TYR A 416 -6.86 12.35 -0.92
CA TYR A 416 -7.49 13.49 -0.26
C TYR A 416 -8.82 13.91 -0.93
N HIS A 417 -8.87 13.87 -2.26
CA HIS A 417 -10.07 14.20 -3.02
C HIS A 417 -11.18 13.18 -2.81
N ASP A 418 -10.87 11.90 -2.94
CA ASP A 418 -11.80 10.78 -2.81
C ASP A 418 -12.37 10.73 -1.38
N MET A 419 -11.53 10.98 -0.36
CA MET A 419 -12.00 11.13 1.03
C MET A 419 -13.10 12.18 1.17
N LEU A 420 -12.94 13.34 0.53
CA LEU A 420 -13.89 14.45 0.62
C LEU A 420 -15.14 14.24 -0.23
N GLN A 421 -15.00 13.61 -1.40
CA GLN A 421 -16.12 13.36 -2.31
C GLN A 421 -16.97 12.17 -1.88
N GLU A 422 -16.33 11.04 -1.60
CA GLU A 422 -17.01 9.80 -1.25
C GLU A 422 -17.41 9.75 0.23
N ASN A 423 -16.91 10.68 1.05
CA ASN A 423 -17.11 10.69 2.49
C ASN A 423 -16.74 9.33 3.11
N ARG A 424 -15.59 8.79 2.70
CA ARG A 424 -15.07 7.48 3.12
C ARG A 424 -13.61 7.61 3.51
N ASP A 425 -13.19 6.84 4.51
CA ASP A 425 -11.80 6.80 4.94
C ASP A 425 -10.90 6.22 3.83
N GLN A 426 -9.63 6.60 3.84
CA GLN A 426 -8.66 6.21 2.81
C GLN A 426 -7.43 5.58 3.46
N CYS A 427 -6.70 4.77 2.71
CA CYS A 427 -5.50 4.10 3.21
C CYS A 427 -4.40 4.10 2.14
N CYS A 428 -3.28 4.76 2.39
CA CYS A 428 -2.08 4.66 1.55
C CYS A 428 -1.22 3.50 2.03
N VAL A 429 -1.08 2.46 1.19
CA VAL A 429 -0.31 1.25 1.49
C VAL A 429 1.02 1.30 0.74
N ILE A 430 2.11 1.45 1.50
CA ILE A 430 3.47 1.53 0.95
C ILE A 430 4.17 0.20 1.19
N SER A 431 4.65 -0.43 0.13
CA SER A 431 5.26 -1.77 0.20
C SER A 431 6.45 -1.90 -0.74
N GLY A 432 7.28 -2.92 -0.51
CA GLY A 432 8.52 -3.13 -1.24
C GLY A 432 9.61 -3.72 -0.35
N GLU A 433 10.71 -4.14 -0.95
CA GLU A 433 11.86 -4.73 -0.25
C GLU A 433 12.51 -3.76 0.76
N SER A 434 13.32 -4.31 1.67
CA SER A 434 14.10 -3.48 2.61
C SER A 434 15.08 -2.56 1.86
N GLY A 435 15.06 -1.27 2.20
CA GLY A 435 15.88 -0.24 1.53
C GLY A 435 15.30 0.30 0.20
N ALA A 436 14.09 -0.10 -0.21
CA ALA A 436 13.44 0.40 -1.41
C ALA A 436 12.91 1.85 -1.31
N GLY A 437 12.97 2.50 -0.14
CA GLY A 437 12.53 3.89 0.06
C GLY A 437 11.11 4.07 0.63
N LYS A 438 10.52 3.02 1.23
CA LYS A 438 9.17 3.06 1.82
C LYS A 438 8.96 4.19 2.83
N THR A 439 9.87 4.30 3.80
CA THR A 439 9.82 5.33 4.85
C THR A 439 9.92 6.74 4.30
N GLU A 440 10.75 6.96 3.28
CA GLU A 440 10.84 8.27 2.61
C GLU A 440 9.55 8.60 1.87
N ALA A 441 8.98 7.63 1.14
CA ALA A 441 7.67 7.78 0.50
C ALA A 441 6.57 8.12 1.53
N SER A 442 6.57 7.49 2.70
CA SER A 442 5.65 7.79 3.80
C SER A 442 5.81 9.24 4.29
N ASN A 443 7.05 9.69 4.49
CA ASN A 443 7.34 11.05 4.93
C ASN A 443 6.84 12.09 3.91
N ILE A 444 7.07 11.84 2.62
CA ILE A 444 6.64 12.72 1.54
C ILE A 444 5.10 12.78 1.44
N LEU A 445 4.41 11.64 1.63
CA LEU A 445 2.95 11.61 1.68
C LEU A 445 2.40 12.44 2.84
N VAL A 446 2.93 12.26 4.06
CA VAL A 446 2.53 13.06 5.23
C VAL A 446 2.70 14.55 4.95
N GLN A 447 3.86 14.97 4.43
CA GLN A 447 4.11 16.36 4.07
C GLN A 447 3.09 16.90 3.05
N GLN A 448 2.73 16.09 2.05
CA GLN A 448 1.75 16.52 1.05
C GLN A 448 0.33 16.61 1.63
N PHE A 449 -0.09 15.67 2.48
CA PHE A 449 -1.37 15.77 3.17
C PHE A 449 -1.44 17.01 4.08
N MET A 450 -0.36 17.33 4.80
CA MET A 450 -0.26 18.56 5.59
C MET A 450 -0.48 19.81 4.73
N ARG A 451 0.09 19.85 3.52
CA ARG A 451 -0.08 20.96 2.57
C ARG A 451 -1.51 21.05 2.01
N LEU A 452 -2.11 19.90 1.69
CA LEU A 452 -3.45 19.82 1.11
C LEU A 452 -4.54 20.20 2.12
N GLY A 453 -4.51 19.60 3.30
CA GLY A 453 -5.52 19.83 4.33
C GLY A 453 -5.31 21.11 5.12
N ARG A 454 -4.04 21.52 5.32
CA ARG A 454 -3.60 22.51 6.30
C ARG A 454 -4.02 22.13 7.72
N ALA A 455 -3.05 22.07 8.63
CA ALA A 455 -3.35 21.86 10.04
C ALA A 455 -4.10 23.07 10.63
N GLU A 456 -4.94 22.81 11.63
CA GLU A 456 -5.64 23.87 12.36
C GLU A 456 -4.67 24.85 13.04
N THR A 457 -3.54 24.35 13.54
CA THR A 457 -2.48 25.15 14.15
C THR A 457 -1.12 24.76 13.59
N LYS A 458 -0.18 25.73 13.52
CA LYS A 458 1.21 25.46 13.11
C LYS A 458 1.92 24.48 14.05
N VAL A 459 1.57 24.51 15.34
CA VAL A 459 2.12 23.60 16.35
C VAL A 459 1.71 22.16 16.07
N LEU A 460 0.43 21.93 15.69
CA LEU A 460 -0.03 20.58 15.33
C LEU A 460 0.67 20.07 14.06
N GLU A 461 0.87 20.94 13.07
CA GLU A 461 1.64 20.60 11.86
C GLU A 461 3.06 20.15 12.20
N GLU A 462 3.76 20.92 13.04
CA GLU A 462 5.12 20.61 13.48
C GLU A 462 5.18 19.30 14.28
N LYS A 463 4.23 19.10 15.21
CA LYS A 463 4.11 17.84 15.97
C LYS A 463 3.94 16.65 15.04
N ILE A 464 2.99 16.68 14.10
CA ILE A 464 2.75 15.56 13.16
C ILE A 464 4.00 15.24 12.33
N LEU A 465 4.71 16.26 11.83
CA LEU A 465 5.94 16.07 11.05
C LEU A 465 7.11 15.51 11.88
N LYS A 466 7.15 15.80 13.18
CA LYS A 466 8.19 15.34 14.11
C LYS A 466 7.92 13.98 14.76
N VAL A 467 6.73 13.40 14.58
CA VAL A 467 6.43 12.01 15.01
C VAL A 467 7.41 11.02 14.41
N ASN A 468 7.63 11.06 13.09
CA ASN A 468 8.43 10.05 12.39
C ASN A 468 9.89 10.04 12.86
N PRO A 469 10.64 11.16 12.91
CA PRO A 469 12.00 11.17 13.46
C PRO A 469 12.11 10.59 14.87
N LEU A 470 11.12 10.86 15.73
CA LEU A 470 11.09 10.32 17.09
C LEU A 470 10.96 8.79 17.09
N VAL A 471 9.94 8.25 16.43
CA VAL A 471 9.72 6.80 16.44
C VAL A 471 10.76 6.04 15.63
N GLU A 472 11.37 6.67 14.62
CA GLU A 472 12.51 6.08 13.90
C GLU A 472 13.74 5.94 14.79
N ALA A 473 13.99 6.86 15.73
CA ALA A 473 15.12 6.71 16.66
C ALA A 473 14.98 5.44 17.54
N PHE A 474 13.76 5.12 17.98
CA PHE A 474 13.48 3.96 18.83
C PHE A 474 13.10 2.70 18.06
N GLY A 475 12.64 2.81 16.81
CA GLY A 475 12.09 1.69 16.05
C GLY A 475 12.91 1.29 14.84
N ASN A 476 13.89 2.10 14.42
CA ASN A 476 14.77 1.77 13.29
C ASN A 476 16.16 1.33 13.77
N ALA A 477 16.78 0.47 12.96
CA ALA A 477 18.12 -0.02 13.16
C ALA A 477 18.86 -0.22 11.83
N ARG A 478 20.19 -0.37 11.92
CA ARG A 478 21.02 -0.75 10.76
C ARG A 478 21.06 -2.27 10.61
N THR A 479 20.67 -2.74 9.44
CA THR A 479 20.79 -4.13 8.98
C THR A 479 21.93 -4.28 7.98
N ILE A 480 22.22 -5.50 7.54
CA ILE A 480 23.16 -5.77 6.43
C ILE A 480 22.71 -5.02 5.17
N ILE A 481 21.40 -4.99 4.94
CA ILE A 481 20.78 -4.52 3.70
C ILE A 481 20.51 -3.00 3.72
N ASN A 482 20.24 -2.39 4.86
CA ASN A 482 19.83 -0.99 4.98
C ASN A 482 20.40 -0.31 6.25
N ASN A 483 20.86 0.93 6.14
CA ASN A 483 21.45 1.67 7.27
C ASN A 483 20.41 2.26 8.23
N ASN A 484 19.18 2.48 7.76
CA ASN A 484 18.05 2.98 8.56
C ASN A 484 16.80 2.17 8.17
N SER A 485 16.65 0.98 8.75
CA SER A 485 15.55 0.06 8.45
C SER A 485 14.52 0.09 9.58
N SER A 486 13.25 0.32 9.25
CA SER A 486 12.17 0.15 10.21
C SER A 486 12.06 -1.31 10.65
N ARG A 487 12.08 -1.52 11.98
CA ARG A 487 11.97 -2.83 12.65
C ARG A 487 10.67 -2.93 13.45
N PHE A 488 9.67 -2.17 13.03
CA PHE A 488 8.29 -2.16 13.49
C PHE A 488 7.39 -1.66 12.35
N GLY A 489 6.11 -2.00 12.37
CA GLY A 489 5.09 -1.42 11.51
C GLY A 489 4.51 -0.15 12.12
N LYS A 490 4.42 0.91 11.33
CA LYS A 490 3.80 2.18 11.73
C LYS A 490 2.58 2.47 10.87
N TYR A 491 1.46 2.71 11.53
CA TYR A 491 0.23 3.14 10.88
C TYR A 491 -0.15 4.52 11.43
N LEU A 492 0.02 5.55 10.61
CA LEU A 492 -0.29 6.93 10.96
C LEU A 492 -1.61 7.33 10.31
N GLU A 493 -2.62 7.59 11.13
CA GLU A 493 -3.94 8.04 10.71
C GLU A 493 -4.00 9.56 10.81
N LEU A 494 -4.21 10.25 9.69
CA LEU A 494 -4.43 11.69 9.67
C LEU A 494 -5.93 11.96 9.70
N HIS A 495 -6.38 12.81 10.63
CA HIS A 495 -7.78 13.09 10.89
C HIS A 495 -8.21 14.42 10.27
N PHE A 496 -9.23 14.38 9.41
CA PHE A 496 -9.74 15.51 8.65
C PHE A 496 -11.19 15.84 9.00
N THR A 497 -11.49 17.14 9.02
CA THR A 497 -12.87 17.66 9.06
C THR A 497 -13.59 17.43 7.74
N ALA A 498 -14.93 17.57 7.75
CA ALA A 498 -15.74 17.59 6.53
C ALA A 498 -15.31 18.69 5.52
N GLY A 499 -14.71 19.79 6.00
CA GLY A 499 -14.13 20.84 5.15
C GLY A 499 -12.71 20.55 4.66
N GLY A 500 -12.15 19.37 4.97
CA GLY A 500 -10.83 18.92 4.54
C GLY A 500 -9.64 19.47 5.32
N ARG A 501 -9.84 20.12 6.48
CA ARG A 501 -8.76 20.54 7.37
C ARG A 501 -8.31 19.45 8.30
N ILE A 502 -7.02 19.41 8.62
CA ILE A 502 -6.44 18.44 9.57
C ILE A 502 -6.67 18.93 11.00
N VAL A 503 -7.33 18.08 11.80
CA VAL A 503 -7.64 18.32 13.22
C VAL A 503 -6.84 17.43 14.16
N GLY A 504 -6.19 16.40 13.64
CA GLY A 504 -5.28 15.59 14.43
C GLY A 504 -4.65 14.45 13.67
N ALA A 505 -3.94 13.60 14.42
CA ALA A 505 -3.40 12.35 13.94
C ALA A 505 -3.37 11.30 15.05
N HIS A 506 -3.33 10.02 14.66
CA HIS A 506 -3.17 8.90 15.58
C HIS A 506 -2.10 7.94 15.04
N LEU A 507 -1.11 7.62 15.87
CA LEU A 507 -0.08 6.65 15.54
C LEU A 507 -0.37 5.32 16.22
N SER A 508 -0.41 4.25 15.44
CA SER A 508 -0.43 2.87 15.91
C SER A 508 0.89 2.17 15.58
N GLU A 509 1.48 1.55 16.60
CA GLU A 509 2.69 0.73 16.48
C GLU A 509 2.32 -0.76 16.39
N TYR A 510 3.06 -1.51 15.58
CA TYR A 510 2.87 -2.95 15.41
C TYR A 510 4.22 -3.66 15.30
N LEU A 511 4.30 -4.90 15.78
CA LEU A 511 5.36 -5.85 15.39
C LEU A 511 6.81 -5.35 15.61
N LEU A 512 7.09 -4.74 16.77
CA LEU A 512 8.44 -4.33 17.15
C LEU A 512 9.36 -5.55 17.34
N GLU A 513 10.52 -5.55 16.68
CA GLU A 513 11.55 -6.60 16.80
C GLU A 513 12.34 -6.48 18.11
N LYS A 514 11.71 -6.84 19.23
CA LYS A 514 12.29 -6.69 20.58
C LYS A 514 13.58 -7.47 20.79
N SER A 515 13.77 -8.62 20.13
CA SER A 515 14.97 -9.44 20.27
C SER A 515 16.26 -8.72 19.86
N ARG A 516 16.15 -7.73 18.95
CA ARG A 516 17.27 -6.88 18.55
C ARG A 516 17.91 -6.12 19.71
N VAL A 517 17.17 -5.88 20.79
CA VAL A 517 17.69 -5.21 22.00
C VAL A 517 18.85 -6.00 22.59
N VAL A 518 18.77 -7.34 22.60
CA VAL A 518 19.71 -8.22 23.31
C VAL A 518 20.64 -8.99 22.37
N SER A 519 20.25 -9.20 21.12
CA SER A 519 21.03 -9.95 20.13
C SER A 519 20.98 -9.31 18.75
N GLN A 520 22.12 -9.18 18.08
CA GLN A 520 22.20 -8.66 16.71
C GLN A 520 23.03 -9.59 15.81
N GLN A 521 22.60 -9.74 14.55
CA GLN A 521 23.38 -10.50 13.58
C GLN A 521 24.71 -9.80 13.22
N ARG A 522 25.67 -10.57 12.68
CA ARG A 522 27.00 -10.06 12.31
C ARG A 522 26.88 -8.86 11.35
N ARG A 523 27.58 -7.76 11.65
CA ARG A 523 27.53 -6.45 10.94
C ARG A 523 26.21 -5.67 11.06
N GLU A 524 25.24 -6.11 11.85
CA GLU A 524 24.07 -5.32 12.20
C GLU A 524 24.33 -4.45 13.44
N LYS A 525 23.38 -3.56 13.73
CA LYS A 525 23.38 -2.71 14.93
C LYS A 525 22.06 -2.85 15.69
N ASN A 526 22.12 -2.45 16.96
CA ASN A 526 20.92 -2.25 17.79
C ASN A 526 20.12 -1.02 17.29
N PHE A 527 19.01 -0.69 17.96
CA PHE A 527 18.22 0.50 17.67
C PHE A 527 19.05 1.78 17.76
N HIS A 528 18.75 2.75 16.89
CA HIS A 528 19.55 3.97 16.77
C HIS A 528 19.67 4.76 18.08
N ILE A 529 18.61 4.78 18.88
CA ILE A 529 18.57 5.53 20.14
C ILE A 529 19.69 5.15 21.11
N PHE A 530 20.13 3.89 21.17
CA PHE A 530 21.23 3.51 22.06
C PHE A 530 22.56 4.15 21.64
N TYR A 531 22.81 4.28 20.34
CA TYR A 531 24.00 4.95 19.82
C TYR A 531 23.91 6.46 19.97
N TYR A 532 22.71 7.04 19.81
CA TYR A 532 22.46 8.46 20.05
C TYR A 532 22.68 8.80 21.53
N LEU A 533 22.17 7.98 22.44
CA LEU A 533 22.35 8.12 23.89
C LEU A 533 23.83 8.14 24.27
N VAL A 534 24.60 7.12 23.88
CA VAL A 534 26.03 7.04 24.24
C VAL A 534 26.81 8.22 23.65
N ALA A 535 26.57 8.59 22.39
CA ALA A 535 27.25 9.71 21.75
C ALA A 535 26.90 11.06 22.40
N GLY A 536 25.61 11.33 22.63
CA GLY A 536 25.13 12.57 23.22
C GLY A 536 25.57 12.74 24.68
N LEU A 537 25.50 11.67 25.49
CA LEU A 537 26.01 11.70 26.86
C LEU A 537 27.54 11.83 26.92
N SER A 538 28.26 11.27 25.96
CA SER A 538 29.72 11.44 25.82
C SER A 538 30.06 12.90 25.54
N ALA A 539 29.41 13.52 24.56
CA ALA A 539 29.61 14.92 24.22
C ALA A 539 29.33 15.87 25.41
N ARG A 540 28.33 15.54 26.24
CA ARG A 540 27.97 16.29 27.45
C ARG A 540 28.78 15.92 28.70
N LYS A 541 29.72 14.96 28.61
CA LYS A 541 30.48 14.42 29.76
C LYS A 541 29.60 13.82 30.87
N LEU A 542 28.44 13.29 30.51
CA LEU A 542 27.45 12.71 31.44
C LEU A 542 27.48 11.18 31.53
N LEU A 543 28.36 10.49 30.78
CA LEU A 543 28.46 9.02 30.79
C LEU A 543 28.60 8.42 32.21
N ALA A 544 29.38 9.08 33.08
CA ALA A 544 29.57 8.64 34.46
C ALA A 544 28.27 8.69 35.29
N ARG A 545 27.41 9.71 35.08
CA ARG A 545 26.11 9.86 35.74
C ARG A 545 25.19 8.69 35.41
N TYR A 546 25.25 8.20 34.17
CA TYR A 546 24.42 7.09 33.67
C TYR A 546 25.12 5.72 33.76
N ARG A 547 26.25 5.62 34.48
CA ARG A 547 27.03 4.37 34.65
C ARG A 547 27.43 3.68 33.34
N LEU A 548 27.57 4.43 32.25
CA LEU A 548 27.98 3.93 30.94
C LEU A 548 29.50 4.03 30.80
N LYS A 549 30.22 2.96 31.18
CA LYS A 549 31.68 2.87 31.07
C LYS A 549 32.07 1.69 30.18
N GLY A 550 32.97 1.95 29.24
CA GLY A 550 33.53 0.93 28.36
C GLY A 550 32.58 0.51 27.24
N VAL A 551 32.79 -0.70 26.74
CA VAL A 551 32.00 -1.30 25.67
C VAL A 551 30.91 -2.19 26.28
N HIS A 552 29.66 -1.98 25.87
CA HIS A 552 28.50 -2.72 26.38
C HIS A 552 28.16 -3.94 25.51
N HIS A 553 27.81 -5.06 26.13
CA HIS A 553 27.52 -6.33 25.45
C HIS A 553 26.42 -6.21 24.40
N TYR A 554 25.32 -5.51 24.71
CA TYR A 554 24.21 -5.31 23.78
C TYR A 554 24.49 -4.32 22.63
N LEU A 555 25.68 -3.70 22.59
CA LEU A 555 26.12 -2.83 21.49
C LEU A 555 27.25 -3.45 20.66
N GLU A 556 28.13 -4.24 21.28
CA GLU A 556 29.26 -4.88 20.63
C GLU A 556 29.33 -6.40 20.91
N GLN A 557 28.60 -7.17 20.10
CA GLN A 557 28.73 -8.62 20.01
C GLN A 557 29.81 -9.00 18.96
N ARG A 558 30.40 -10.20 19.04
CA ARG A 558 31.49 -10.65 18.14
C ARG A 558 31.11 -10.41 16.65
N GLY A 559 31.76 -9.43 16.01
CA GLY A 559 31.57 -9.12 14.58
C GLY A 559 30.58 -7.99 14.25
N THR A 560 30.13 -7.18 15.22
CA THR A 560 29.41 -5.92 14.97
C THR A 560 30.37 -4.83 14.43
N ALA A 561 29.83 -3.88 13.65
CA ALA A 561 30.64 -2.83 13.03
C ALA A 561 30.98 -1.72 14.04
N LYS A 562 32.27 -1.55 14.37
CA LYS A 562 32.76 -0.44 15.21
C LYS A 562 32.36 0.92 14.62
N GLY A 563 31.94 1.85 15.48
CA GLY A 563 31.64 3.23 15.09
C GLY A 563 32.91 3.99 14.70
N SER A 564 32.86 4.75 13.62
CA SER A 564 33.93 5.71 13.27
C SER A 564 33.74 7.02 14.07
N ALA A 565 34.82 7.77 14.32
CA ALA A 565 34.72 9.08 14.99
C ALA A 565 33.71 10.04 14.31
N LYS A 566 33.63 10.00 12.97
CA LYS A 566 32.67 10.78 12.18
C LYS A 566 31.22 10.37 12.39
N SER A 567 30.93 9.10 12.72
CA SER A 567 29.57 8.67 13.04
C SER A 567 29.11 9.10 14.42
N ASN A 568 30.03 9.34 15.36
CA ASN A 568 29.68 9.76 16.72
C ASN A 568 29.20 11.21 16.77
N ALA A 569 29.78 12.11 15.97
CA ALA A 569 29.31 13.50 15.85
C ALA A 569 27.85 13.58 15.36
N VAL A 570 27.54 12.86 14.28
CA VAL A 570 26.16 12.79 13.73
C VAL A 570 25.18 12.19 14.74
N SER A 571 25.56 11.13 15.45
CA SER A 571 24.73 10.54 16.50
C SER A 571 24.47 11.50 17.68
N SER A 572 25.43 12.36 18.01
CA SER A 572 25.27 13.40 19.05
C SER A 572 24.27 14.46 18.63
N GLU A 573 24.36 14.98 17.39
CA GLU A 573 23.38 15.93 16.86
C GLU A 573 21.96 15.33 16.85
N ARG A 574 21.85 14.05 16.49
CA ARG A 574 20.57 13.33 16.53
C ARG A 574 20.01 13.19 17.94
N PHE A 575 20.85 12.97 18.94
CA PHE A 575 20.41 12.94 20.33
C PHE A 575 19.80 14.28 20.77
N GLU A 576 20.44 15.40 20.43
CA GLU A 576 19.91 16.74 20.71
C GLU A 576 18.60 17.02 19.97
N GLU A 577 18.46 16.55 18.73
CA GLU A 577 17.21 16.64 17.98
C GLU A 577 16.08 15.88 18.70
N ILE A 578 16.35 14.66 19.18
CA ILE A 578 15.36 13.85 19.89
C ILE A 578 14.92 14.51 21.20
N GLU A 579 15.85 15.04 22.00
CA GLU A 579 15.53 15.77 23.23
C GLU A 579 14.60 16.97 22.96
N LYS A 580 14.87 17.75 21.89
CA LYS A 580 13.99 18.85 21.47
C LYS A 580 12.60 18.36 21.05
N ILE A 581 12.51 17.20 20.39
CA ILE A 581 11.23 16.61 19.99
C ILE A 581 10.45 16.13 21.23
N PHE A 582 11.11 15.54 22.23
CA PHE A 582 10.46 15.20 23.51
C PHE A 582 9.83 16.44 24.15
N CYS A 583 10.57 17.55 24.21
CA CYS A 583 10.04 18.82 24.74
C CYS A 583 8.83 19.32 23.92
N LEU A 584 8.87 19.23 22.58
CA LEU A 584 7.75 19.59 21.70
C LEU A 584 6.48 18.79 21.99
N PHE A 585 6.60 17.51 22.35
CA PHE A 585 5.49 16.65 22.74
C PHE A 585 5.12 16.74 24.23
N GLY A 586 5.60 17.77 24.94
CA GLY A 586 5.22 18.04 26.32
C GLY A 586 5.83 17.08 27.35
N PHE A 587 6.89 16.34 27.00
CA PHE A 587 7.65 15.59 27.98
C PHE A 587 8.47 16.55 28.84
N SER A 588 8.49 16.32 30.15
CA SER A 588 9.34 17.12 31.04
C SER A 588 10.81 16.75 30.87
N SER A 589 11.72 17.65 31.25
CA SER A 589 13.15 17.35 31.25
C SER A 589 13.47 16.16 32.17
N GLU A 590 12.76 16.04 33.28
CA GLU A 590 12.92 14.92 34.23
C GLU A 590 12.49 13.59 33.60
N GLU A 591 11.37 13.57 32.87
CA GLU A 591 10.92 12.38 32.16
C GLU A 591 11.92 11.95 31.09
N PHE A 592 12.51 12.89 30.35
CA PHE A 592 13.56 12.57 29.39
C PHE A 592 14.82 12.00 30.06
N GLU A 593 15.23 12.53 31.21
CA GLU A 593 16.34 11.97 31.99
C GLU A 593 16.01 10.55 32.48
N GLN A 594 14.78 10.30 32.94
CA GLN A 594 14.33 8.96 33.34
C GLN A 594 14.31 7.98 32.16
N VAL A 595 13.87 8.41 30.97
CA VAL A 595 13.97 7.62 29.73
C VAL A 595 15.43 7.27 29.42
N CYS A 596 16.34 8.24 29.53
CA CYS A 596 17.78 8.00 29.37
C CYS A 596 18.32 7.00 30.42
N SER A 597 17.85 7.09 31.67
CA SER A 597 18.23 6.15 32.74
C SER A 597 17.78 4.72 32.43
N ILE A 598 16.55 4.53 31.94
CA ILE A 598 16.04 3.22 31.54
C ILE A 598 16.83 2.65 30.34
N LEU A 599 17.15 3.48 29.34
CA LEU A 599 17.97 3.03 28.22
C LEU A 599 19.40 2.67 28.65
N ALA A 600 19.99 3.44 29.56
CA ALA A 600 21.30 3.16 30.13
C ALA A 600 21.30 1.89 31.01
N SER A 601 20.21 1.64 31.74
CA SER A 601 20.08 0.43 32.55
C SER A 601 19.95 -0.81 31.66
N ILE A 602 19.23 -0.74 30.53
CA ILE A 602 19.17 -1.83 29.53
C ILE A 602 20.57 -2.21 29.05
N LEU A 603 21.43 -1.23 28.74
CA LEU A 603 22.82 -1.51 28.34
C LEU A 603 23.63 -2.18 29.46
N ASN A 604 23.47 -1.71 30.71
CA ASN A 604 24.15 -2.30 31.86
C ASN A 604 23.61 -3.68 32.25
N ILE A 605 22.33 -3.97 32.00
CA ILE A 605 21.74 -5.32 32.19
C ILE A 605 22.50 -6.33 31.34
N GLY A 606 22.82 -6.01 30.08
CA GLY A 606 23.57 -6.91 29.21
C GLY A 606 24.99 -7.21 29.66
N ASP A 607 25.57 -6.36 30.53
CA ASP A 607 26.91 -6.55 31.09
C ASP A 607 26.91 -7.39 32.37
N ILE A 608 25.74 -7.77 32.91
CA ILE A 608 25.65 -8.65 34.08
C ILE A 608 26.15 -10.04 33.68
N ARG A 609 27.17 -10.53 34.40
CA ARG A 609 27.78 -11.84 34.21
C ARG A 609 27.23 -12.82 35.23
N ILE A 610 26.76 -13.94 34.73
CA ILE A 610 26.15 -15.02 35.52
C ILE A 610 27.04 -16.25 35.31
N GLU A 611 27.44 -16.87 36.41
CA GLU A 611 28.35 -18.01 36.46
C GLU A 611 27.74 -19.13 37.31
N GLY A 612 28.17 -20.37 37.08
CA GLY A 612 27.72 -21.52 37.87
C GLY A 612 28.46 -21.60 39.21
N ASP A 613 27.73 -21.86 40.28
CA ASP A 613 28.31 -22.11 41.60
C ASP A 613 28.64 -23.61 41.77
N PHE A 614 29.90 -23.96 41.49
CA PHE A 614 30.41 -25.33 41.61
C PHE A 614 30.61 -25.79 43.06
N HIS A 615 30.38 -24.95 44.07
CA HIS A 615 30.62 -25.28 45.48
C HIS A 615 29.37 -25.78 46.21
N SER A 616 28.19 -25.71 45.57
CA SER A 616 26.93 -26.19 46.15
C SER A 616 26.67 -27.67 45.79
N HIS A 617 26.36 -28.51 46.77
CA HIS A 617 26.02 -29.93 46.56
C HIS A 617 24.63 -30.16 45.91
N ILE A 618 23.96 -29.08 45.47
CA ILE A 618 22.55 -29.06 45.04
C ILE A 618 22.47 -28.51 43.60
N GLY A 619 22.89 -29.29 42.61
CA GLY A 619 22.70 -28.98 41.18
C GLY A 619 23.38 -27.68 40.68
N GLU A 620 23.21 -27.39 39.38
CA GLU A 620 23.78 -26.20 38.72
C GLU A 620 23.07 -24.91 39.15
N VAL A 621 23.45 -24.34 40.29
CA VAL A 621 22.94 -23.04 40.78
C VAL A 621 23.68 -21.88 40.11
N SER A 622 22.94 -20.86 39.67
CA SER A 622 23.53 -19.63 39.11
C SER A 622 23.86 -18.58 40.18
N THR A 623 24.98 -17.89 40.00
CA THR A 623 25.39 -16.74 40.82
C THR A 623 25.86 -15.58 39.93
N ILE A 624 25.74 -14.35 40.44
CA ILE A 624 26.16 -13.14 39.72
C ILE A 624 27.59 -12.80 40.14
N SER A 625 28.55 -12.90 39.21
CA SER A 625 29.97 -12.70 39.50
C SER A 625 30.34 -11.21 39.62
N ASN A 626 29.68 -10.33 38.86
CA ASN A 626 29.98 -8.89 38.84
C ASN A 626 28.93 -8.02 39.56
N LYS A 627 28.89 -8.11 40.90
CA LYS A 627 27.94 -7.34 41.74
C LYS A 627 27.95 -5.82 41.51
N ILE A 628 29.06 -5.23 41.05
CA ILE A 628 29.14 -3.79 40.72
C ILE A 628 28.13 -3.42 39.62
N LYS A 629 28.06 -4.21 38.52
CA LYS A 629 27.13 -3.95 37.42
C LYS A 629 25.68 -4.15 37.83
N LEU A 630 25.43 -5.13 38.69
CA LEU A 630 24.12 -5.31 39.30
C LEU A 630 23.71 -4.09 40.13
N GLY A 631 24.64 -3.51 40.90
CA GLY A 631 24.43 -2.27 41.66
C GLY A 631 24.18 -1.06 40.76
N ASP A 632 24.90 -0.93 39.65
CA ASP A 632 24.67 0.12 38.65
C ASP A 632 23.24 0.04 38.08
N VAL A 633 22.76 -1.16 37.72
CA VAL A 633 21.39 -1.38 37.21
C VAL A 633 20.35 -1.07 38.29
N ALA A 634 20.56 -1.56 39.51
CA ALA A 634 19.67 -1.32 40.64
C ALA A 634 19.52 0.19 40.90
N GLN A 635 20.61 0.95 40.87
CA GLN A 635 20.56 2.41 41.06
C GLN A 635 19.84 3.13 39.91
N LEU A 636 20.10 2.77 38.65
CA LEU A 636 19.47 3.44 37.48
C LEU A 636 17.97 3.17 37.39
N LEU A 637 17.52 2.00 37.83
CA LEU A 637 16.11 1.62 37.90
C LEU A 637 15.45 1.94 39.25
N CYS A 638 16.18 2.52 40.20
CA CYS A 638 15.74 2.76 41.58
C CYS A 638 15.09 1.50 42.22
N LEU A 639 15.86 0.41 42.22
CA LEU A 639 15.50 -0.88 42.79
C LEU A 639 16.52 -1.28 43.87
N GLU A 640 16.12 -2.21 44.73
CA GLU A 640 17.02 -2.81 45.69
C GLU A 640 17.90 -3.89 45.03
N GLN A 641 19.21 -3.80 45.22
CA GLN A 641 20.18 -4.68 44.57
C GLN A 641 20.01 -6.15 44.96
N GLU A 642 19.68 -6.43 46.22
CA GLU A 642 19.52 -7.81 46.71
C GLU A 642 18.30 -8.49 46.09
N HIS A 643 17.18 -7.77 46.00
CA HIS A 643 15.98 -8.28 45.34
C HIS A 643 16.18 -8.49 43.85
N LEU A 644 16.95 -7.62 43.19
CA LEU A 644 17.34 -7.80 41.79
C LEU A 644 18.23 -9.02 41.59
N ALA A 645 19.17 -9.29 42.51
CA ALA A 645 19.98 -10.50 42.47
C ALA A 645 19.11 -11.76 42.53
N LYS A 646 18.21 -11.82 43.53
CA LYS A 646 17.31 -12.95 43.74
C LYS A 646 16.38 -13.16 42.55
N ALA A 647 15.85 -12.08 41.95
CA ALA A 647 14.97 -12.17 40.79
C ALA A 647 15.64 -12.79 39.54
N PHE A 648 16.98 -12.72 39.41
CA PHE A 648 17.72 -13.40 38.36
C PHE A 648 18.13 -14.82 38.74
N THR A 649 18.55 -15.07 39.98
CA THR A 649 19.12 -16.35 40.40
C THR A 649 18.10 -17.34 40.96
N SER A 650 16.87 -16.93 41.27
CA SER A 650 15.80 -17.82 41.72
C SER A 650 14.44 -17.47 41.10
N THR A 651 13.54 -18.46 41.05
CA THR A 651 12.16 -18.31 40.62
C THR A 651 11.21 -18.88 41.68
N HIS A 652 10.18 -18.13 42.03
CA HIS A 652 9.10 -18.57 42.91
C HIS A 652 8.01 -19.27 42.08
N VAL A 653 7.72 -20.53 42.39
CA VAL A 653 6.66 -21.31 41.73
C VAL A 653 5.59 -21.65 42.77
N ILE A 654 4.38 -21.12 42.56
CA ILE A 654 3.23 -21.42 43.41
C ILE A 654 2.58 -22.71 42.89
N THR A 655 2.65 -23.78 43.69
CA THR A 655 2.03 -25.07 43.35
C THR A 655 1.12 -25.48 44.50
N HIS A 656 -0.17 -25.74 44.23
CA HIS A 656 -1.15 -26.14 45.25
C HIS A 656 -1.26 -25.23 46.49
N GLY A 657 -0.95 -23.92 46.34
CA GLY A 657 -1.00 -22.96 47.44
C GLY A 657 0.31 -22.81 48.22
N GLU A 658 1.33 -23.63 47.93
CA GLU A 658 2.68 -23.52 48.50
C GLU A 658 3.61 -22.76 47.54
N THR A 659 4.39 -21.83 48.07
CA THR A 659 5.41 -21.08 47.32
C THR A 659 6.73 -21.83 47.40
N ILE A 660 7.13 -22.48 46.30
CA ILE A 660 8.42 -23.18 46.20
C ILE A 660 9.43 -22.24 45.54
N VAL A 661 10.52 -21.93 46.23
CA VAL A 661 11.66 -21.19 45.66
C VAL A 661 12.59 -22.18 44.99
N ARG A 662 12.86 -22.01 43.69
CA ARG A 662 13.82 -22.83 42.95
C ARG A 662 14.98 -21.97 42.46
N PRO A 663 16.24 -22.40 42.65
CA PRO A 663 17.37 -21.74 42.02
C PRO A 663 17.30 -21.91 40.49
N ASN A 664 17.70 -20.88 39.76
CA ASN A 664 17.76 -20.89 38.30
C ASN A 664 19.13 -21.41 37.86
N THR A 665 19.16 -22.13 36.74
CA THR A 665 20.42 -22.45 36.05
C THR A 665 21.04 -21.20 35.42
N VAL A 666 22.30 -21.29 34.99
CA VAL A 666 22.99 -20.16 34.33
C VAL A 666 22.23 -19.70 33.09
N GLU A 667 21.79 -20.63 32.24
CA GLU A 667 21.01 -20.34 31.04
C GLU A 667 19.67 -19.67 31.38
N GLN A 668 18.92 -20.23 32.34
CA GLN A 668 17.65 -19.64 32.76
C GLN A 668 17.80 -18.22 33.31
N ALA A 669 18.87 -17.96 34.06
CA ALA A 669 19.14 -16.63 34.60
C ALA A 669 19.53 -15.62 33.50
N ILE A 670 20.27 -16.06 32.46
CA ILE A 670 20.55 -15.26 31.26
C ILE A 670 19.25 -14.94 30.50
N ASP A 671 18.36 -15.93 30.33
CA ASP A 671 17.07 -15.72 29.67
C ASP A 671 16.21 -14.70 30.41
N ILE A 672 16.20 -14.75 31.75
CA ILE A 672 15.47 -13.78 32.58
C ILE A 672 16.05 -12.38 32.44
N ARG A 673 17.39 -12.25 32.45
CA ARG A 673 18.11 -10.99 32.21
C ARG A 673 17.73 -10.37 30.86
N ASP A 674 17.74 -11.17 29.81
CA ASP A 674 17.45 -10.73 28.45
C ASP A 674 15.95 -10.43 28.27
N ALA A 675 15.06 -11.22 28.88
CA ALA A 675 13.62 -10.97 28.92
C ALA A 675 13.29 -9.65 29.66
N MET A 676 13.99 -9.34 30.74
CA MET A 676 13.86 -8.06 31.46
C MET A 676 14.23 -6.88 30.56
N ALA A 677 15.35 -6.95 29.84
CA ALA A 677 15.79 -5.92 28.90
C ALA A 677 14.78 -5.71 27.76
N LYS A 678 14.31 -6.79 27.13
CA LYS A 678 13.27 -6.75 26.08
C LYS A 678 11.96 -6.13 26.59
N ALA A 679 11.53 -6.50 27.79
CA ALA A 679 10.29 -6.01 28.39
C ALA A 679 10.37 -4.51 28.73
N LEU A 680 11.49 -4.05 29.31
CA LEU A 680 11.73 -2.63 29.58
C LEU A 680 11.66 -1.81 28.29
N TYR A 681 12.39 -2.22 27.25
CA TYR A 681 12.43 -1.51 25.99
C TYR A 681 11.07 -1.48 25.28
N GLY A 682 10.41 -2.64 25.15
CA GLY A 682 9.13 -2.75 24.46
C GLY A 682 8.02 -1.96 25.14
N ARG A 683 7.96 -1.98 26.48
CA ARG A 683 6.98 -1.17 27.23
C ARG A 683 7.32 0.31 27.17
N LEU A 684 8.60 0.70 27.22
CA LEU A 684 9.04 2.08 27.08
C LEU A 684 8.64 2.66 25.72
N PHE A 685 8.88 1.93 24.63
CA PHE A 685 8.48 2.35 23.28
C PHE A 685 6.97 2.59 23.20
N SER A 686 6.18 1.63 23.69
CA SER A 686 4.72 1.73 23.73
C SER A 686 4.21 2.89 24.60
N TRP A 687 4.90 3.17 25.71
CA TRP A 687 4.60 4.32 26.56
C TRP A 687 4.85 5.65 25.86
N ILE A 688 5.97 5.78 25.13
CA ILE A 688 6.26 6.97 24.31
C ILE A 688 5.14 7.18 23.29
N VAL A 689 4.74 6.13 22.56
CA VAL A 689 3.65 6.20 21.57
C VAL A 689 2.30 6.58 22.21
N ASN A 690 1.97 5.99 23.37
CA ASN A 690 0.76 6.34 24.11
C ASN A 690 0.76 7.78 24.63
N LYS A 691 1.94 8.35 24.91
CA LYS A 691 2.07 9.72 25.40
C LYS A 691 2.05 10.78 24.30
N ILE A 692 2.57 10.48 23.11
CA ILE A 692 2.49 11.41 21.96
C ILE A 692 1.09 11.49 21.37
N ASN A 693 0.30 10.41 21.41
CA ASN A 693 -1.00 10.32 20.73
C ASN A 693 -2.03 11.38 21.20
N PRO A 694 -2.19 11.65 22.51
CA PRO A 694 -3.04 12.74 22.99
C PRO A 694 -2.62 14.11 22.48
N GLU A 695 -1.31 14.35 22.33
CA GLU A 695 -0.73 15.62 21.87
C GLU A 695 -0.92 15.89 20.37
N LEU A 696 -1.36 14.87 19.61
CA LEU A 696 -1.64 14.95 18.19
C LEU A 696 -3.09 15.33 17.86
N HIS A 697 -3.88 15.81 18.82
CA HIS A 697 -5.29 16.17 18.61
C HIS A 697 -5.60 17.61 19.03
N SER A 698 -6.43 18.33 18.26
CA SER A 698 -6.92 19.68 18.63
C SER A 698 -8.14 19.68 19.56
N GLY A 699 -8.61 18.52 20.03
CA GLY A 699 -9.66 18.38 21.04
C GLY A 699 -11.12 18.47 20.56
N ARG A 700 -11.37 18.66 19.25
CA ARG A 700 -12.75 18.70 18.69
C ARG A 700 -13.26 17.31 18.31
N LYS A 701 -14.37 16.88 18.93
CA LYS A 701 -15.12 15.68 18.57
C LYS A 701 -16.18 16.04 17.52
N GLY A 702 -16.00 15.60 16.28
CA GLY A 702 -16.98 15.71 15.20
C GLY A 702 -16.92 14.50 14.27
N ASN A 703 -17.76 14.45 13.24
CA ASN A 703 -17.62 13.48 12.16
C ASN A 703 -16.32 13.78 11.39
N VAL A 704 -15.28 13.02 11.70
CA VAL A 704 -13.94 13.13 11.14
C VAL A 704 -13.74 11.96 10.17
N ARG A 705 -13.03 12.22 9.07
CA ARG A 705 -12.55 11.20 8.14
C ARG A 705 -11.07 10.99 8.31
N SER A 706 -10.58 9.78 8.06
CA SER A 706 -9.17 9.48 8.18
C SER A 706 -8.52 9.12 6.86
N VAL A 707 -7.25 9.51 6.73
CA VAL A 707 -6.32 8.92 5.75
C VAL A 707 -5.24 8.21 6.54
N GLY A 708 -5.27 6.88 6.51
CA GLY A 708 -4.24 6.03 7.08
C GLY A 708 -3.04 5.91 6.15
N ILE A 709 -1.82 5.94 6.70
CA ILE A 709 -0.58 5.74 5.97
C ILE A 709 0.15 4.57 6.63
N LEU A 710 0.28 3.47 5.90
CA LEU A 710 0.98 2.28 6.36
C LEU A 710 2.41 2.25 5.80
N ASP A 711 3.38 2.28 6.70
CA ASP A 711 4.79 1.96 6.44
C ASP A 711 5.17 0.76 7.30
N ILE A 712 5.33 -0.39 6.65
CA ILE A 712 5.73 -1.64 7.29
C ILE A 712 7.12 -2.04 6.82
N PHE A 713 7.79 -2.91 7.57
CA PHE A 713 9.04 -3.55 7.13
C PHE A 713 8.86 -4.27 5.78
N GLY A 714 9.94 -4.33 4.99
CA GLY A 714 9.91 -5.07 3.72
C GLY A 714 10.06 -6.57 3.93
N PHE A 715 9.82 -7.35 2.88
CA PHE A 715 10.18 -8.77 2.83
C PHE A 715 11.69 -8.93 3.09
N GLU A 716 12.08 -9.93 3.89
CA GLU A 716 13.48 -10.18 4.29
C GLU A 716 13.89 -11.62 4.02
N ASN A 717 15.02 -11.79 3.33
CA ASN A 717 15.67 -13.08 3.16
C ASN A 717 17.17 -12.89 3.41
N PHE A 718 17.65 -13.38 4.55
CA PHE A 718 19.05 -13.35 4.96
C PHE A 718 19.68 -14.74 4.79
N ARG A 719 21.01 -14.82 5.01
CA ARG A 719 21.72 -16.11 5.03
C ARG A 719 21.23 -17.05 6.14
N VAL A 720 20.79 -16.47 7.26
CA VAL A 720 20.20 -17.17 8.41
C VAL A 720 18.93 -16.42 8.79
N ASN A 721 17.77 -17.05 8.58
CA ASN A 721 16.47 -16.48 8.92
C ASN A 721 15.93 -17.13 10.19
N SER A 722 15.51 -16.30 11.13
CA SER A 722 15.00 -16.69 12.45
C SER A 722 13.50 -16.42 12.56
N PHE A 723 12.92 -16.68 13.72
CA PHE A 723 11.50 -16.46 14.06
C PHE A 723 11.01 -15.04 13.73
N GLU A 724 11.86 -14.03 13.91
CA GLU A 724 11.54 -12.63 13.60
C GLU A 724 11.35 -12.42 12.10
N GLN A 725 12.24 -12.97 11.26
CA GLN A 725 12.11 -12.93 9.81
C GLN A 725 10.84 -13.68 9.37
N LEU A 726 10.53 -14.81 10.01
CA LEU A 726 9.29 -15.54 9.73
C LEU A 726 8.06 -14.65 9.99
N CYS A 727 8.00 -13.97 11.14
CA CYS A 727 6.91 -13.04 11.46
C CYS A 727 6.82 -11.89 10.43
N ILE A 728 7.97 -11.33 10.04
CA ILE A 728 8.06 -10.26 9.03
C ILE A 728 7.52 -10.74 7.67
N ASN A 729 7.92 -11.92 7.23
CA ASN A 729 7.51 -12.46 5.94
C ASN A 729 6.04 -12.89 5.95
N ILE A 730 5.51 -13.42 7.06
CA ILE A 730 4.07 -13.69 7.24
C ILE A 730 3.24 -12.41 7.11
N ALA A 731 3.68 -11.30 7.71
CA ALA A 731 2.98 -10.02 7.59
C ALA A 731 3.02 -9.47 6.16
N ASN A 732 4.14 -9.62 5.44
CA ASN A 732 4.22 -9.26 4.01
C ASN A 732 3.31 -10.16 3.15
N GLU A 733 3.25 -11.46 3.42
CA GLU A 733 2.34 -12.40 2.77
C GLU A 733 0.87 -11.97 2.94
N GLN A 734 0.49 -11.56 4.15
CA GLN A 734 -0.85 -11.08 4.46
C GLN A 734 -1.21 -9.77 3.74
N LEU A 735 -0.25 -8.85 3.61
CA LEU A 735 -0.43 -7.61 2.84
C LEU A 735 -0.48 -7.87 1.34
N GLN A 736 0.28 -8.84 0.85
CA GLN A 736 0.21 -9.25 -0.55
C GLN A 736 -1.13 -9.94 -0.85
N PHE A 737 -1.66 -10.74 0.08
CA PHE A 737 -3.01 -11.29 -0.05
C PHE A 737 -4.06 -10.17 -0.11
N TYR A 738 -3.98 -9.19 0.79
CA TYR A 738 -4.86 -8.01 0.76
C TYR A 738 -4.81 -7.29 -0.59
N PHE A 739 -3.60 -7.06 -1.10
CA PHE A 739 -3.40 -6.48 -2.41
C PHE A 739 -4.06 -7.31 -3.53
N ASN A 740 -3.80 -8.63 -3.57
CA ASN A 740 -4.35 -9.52 -4.58
C ASN A 740 -5.89 -9.54 -4.53
N GLN A 741 -6.48 -9.54 -3.34
CA GLN A 741 -7.93 -9.48 -3.20
C GLN A 741 -8.51 -8.16 -3.71
N HIS A 742 -7.92 -7.02 -3.37
CA HIS A 742 -8.40 -5.70 -3.79
C HIS A 742 -8.22 -5.43 -5.28
N VAL A 743 -7.04 -5.77 -5.83
CA VAL A 743 -6.71 -5.46 -7.24
C VAL A 743 -7.34 -6.48 -8.19
N PHE A 744 -7.44 -7.75 -7.80
CA PHE A 744 -7.90 -8.81 -8.70
C PHE A 744 -9.29 -9.34 -8.34
N ALA A 745 -9.46 -9.88 -7.14
CA ALA A 745 -10.69 -10.59 -6.78
C ALA A 745 -11.90 -9.66 -6.73
N TRP A 746 -11.77 -8.48 -6.14
CA TRP A 746 -12.85 -7.50 -6.03
C TRP A 746 -13.16 -6.84 -7.37
N GLU A 747 -12.13 -6.61 -8.20
CA GLU A 747 -12.30 -6.14 -9.57
C GLU A 747 -13.11 -7.14 -10.42
N GLN A 748 -12.76 -8.43 -10.37
CA GLN A 748 -13.51 -9.47 -11.08
C GLN A 748 -14.92 -9.66 -10.50
N GLY A 749 -15.06 -9.63 -9.18
CA GLY A 749 -16.36 -9.72 -8.51
C GLY A 749 -17.29 -8.57 -8.89
N GLU A 750 -16.76 -7.36 -9.11
CA GLU A 750 -17.55 -6.23 -9.58
C GLU A 750 -18.00 -6.41 -11.04
N TYR A 751 -17.14 -6.92 -11.93
CA TYR A 751 -17.55 -7.26 -13.29
C TYR A 751 -18.68 -8.29 -13.31
N GLU A 752 -18.59 -9.33 -12.48
CA GLU A 752 -19.64 -10.36 -12.36
C GLU A 752 -20.96 -9.77 -11.82
N GLN A 753 -20.90 -8.93 -10.78
CA GLN A 753 -22.08 -8.28 -10.22
C GLN A 753 -22.78 -7.39 -11.24
N GLU A 754 -21.99 -6.65 -12.02
CA GLU A 754 -22.47 -5.73 -13.07
C GLU A 754 -22.80 -6.43 -14.39
N GLY A 755 -22.56 -7.74 -14.51
CA GLY A 755 -22.88 -8.54 -15.70
C GLY A 755 -21.96 -8.29 -16.89
N ILE A 756 -20.72 -7.87 -16.64
CA ILE A 756 -19.70 -7.63 -17.67
C ILE A 756 -18.95 -8.92 -17.96
N ASP A 757 -19.04 -9.41 -19.19
CA ASP A 757 -18.33 -10.62 -19.65
C ASP A 757 -16.86 -10.30 -19.96
N ILE A 758 -15.98 -10.52 -18.97
CA ILE A 758 -14.52 -10.46 -19.12
C ILE A 758 -13.93 -11.82 -18.80
N LYS A 759 -12.95 -12.25 -19.62
CA LYS A 759 -12.14 -13.44 -19.35
C LYS A 759 -11.50 -13.31 -17.95
N ARG A 760 -11.77 -14.28 -17.07
CA ARG A 760 -11.11 -14.35 -15.76
C ARG A 760 -9.60 -14.47 -15.95
N VAL A 761 -8.87 -13.46 -15.50
CA VAL A 761 -7.41 -13.50 -15.49
C VAL A 761 -6.97 -14.24 -14.24
N GLY A 762 -6.22 -15.33 -14.42
CA GLY A 762 -5.61 -16.05 -13.31
C GLY A 762 -4.60 -15.18 -12.58
N TYR A 763 -4.64 -15.18 -11.26
CA TYR A 763 -3.60 -14.60 -10.39
C TYR A 763 -3.24 -15.63 -9.33
N GLU A 764 -2.03 -15.53 -8.77
CA GLU A 764 -1.60 -16.41 -7.69
C GLU A 764 -2.28 -16.02 -6.37
N ASP A 765 -3.24 -16.85 -5.92
CA ASP A 765 -3.85 -16.70 -4.60
C ASP A 765 -2.95 -17.36 -3.55
N ASN A 766 -2.35 -16.53 -2.69
CA ASN A 766 -1.49 -16.96 -1.60
C ASN A 766 -2.27 -17.34 -0.32
N ARG A 767 -3.60 -17.41 -0.36
CA ARG A 767 -4.42 -17.90 0.75
C ARG A 767 -4.00 -19.26 1.31
N PRO A 768 -3.69 -20.30 0.51
CA PRO A 768 -3.33 -21.61 1.05
C PRO A 768 -2.08 -21.58 1.93
N LEU A 769 -1.12 -20.71 1.58
CA LEU A 769 0.07 -20.48 2.40
C LEU A 769 -0.29 -19.76 3.71
N LEU A 770 -1.14 -18.74 3.68
CA LEU A 770 -1.62 -18.08 4.90
C LEU A 770 -2.41 -19.04 5.80
N GLU A 771 -3.18 -19.96 5.21
CA GLU A 771 -3.89 -21.01 5.96
C GLU A 771 -2.90 -21.96 6.66
N LEU A 772 -1.83 -22.38 5.98
CA LEU A 772 -0.74 -23.16 6.59
C LEU A 772 -0.10 -22.42 7.77
N LEU A 773 0.11 -21.11 7.65
CA LEU A 773 0.84 -20.33 8.64
C LEU A 773 -0.01 -19.92 9.86
N LEU A 774 -1.27 -19.54 9.63
CA LEU A 774 -2.11 -18.81 10.62
C LEU A 774 -3.31 -19.60 11.15
N THR A 775 -3.72 -20.70 10.52
CA THR A 775 -4.96 -21.43 10.90
C THR A 775 -4.80 -22.15 12.23
N ARG A 776 -5.88 -22.26 13.02
CA ARG A 776 -5.92 -23.11 14.23
C ARG A 776 -6.83 -24.31 13.97
N PRO A 777 -6.51 -25.51 14.52
CA PRO A 777 -5.41 -25.79 15.46
C PRO A 777 -4.07 -26.17 14.82
N MET A 778 -4.03 -26.49 13.52
CA MET A 778 -2.88 -27.15 12.86
C MET A 778 -1.91 -26.21 12.11
N GLY A 779 -2.06 -24.89 12.20
CA GLY A 779 -1.17 -23.96 11.51
C GLY A 779 0.20 -23.85 12.20
N LEU A 780 1.21 -23.42 11.45
CA LEU A 780 2.61 -23.39 11.90
C LEU A 780 2.80 -22.60 13.21
N LEU A 781 2.21 -21.41 13.32
CA LEU A 781 2.27 -20.62 14.56
C LEU A 781 1.49 -21.24 15.73
N ALA A 782 0.44 -22.03 15.44
CA ALA A 782 -0.33 -22.72 16.47
C ALA A 782 0.46 -23.91 17.05
N LEU A 783 1.15 -24.68 16.19
CA LEU A 783 2.05 -25.75 16.62
C LEU A 783 3.24 -25.20 17.42
N LEU A 784 3.78 -24.05 17.01
CA LEU A 784 4.82 -23.34 17.76
C LEU A 784 4.30 -22.91 19.15
N ASP A 785 3.10 -22.37 19.25
CA ASP A 785 2.47 -22.00 20.53
C ASP A 785 2.23 -23.19 21.46
N GLU A 786 1.92 -24.35 20.91
CA GLU A 786 1.72 -25.59 21.65
C GLU A 786 3.05 -26.13 22.19
N GLU A 787 4.06 -26.28 21.33
CA GLU A 787 5.40 -26.73 21.72
C GLU A 787 6.06 -25.76 22.70
N SER A 788 5.86 -24.45 22.54
CA SER A 788 6.35 -23.45 23.49
C SER A 788 5.81 -23.64 24.91
N LYS A 789 4.64 -24.27 25.08
CA LYS A 789 4.04 -24.53 26.40
C LYS A 789 4.42 -25.89 26.96
N PHE A 790 5.01 -26.78 26.16
CA PHE A 790 5.38 -28.12 26.58
C PHE A 790 6.73 -28.10 27.33
N PRO A 791 6.80 -28.56 28.60
CA PRO A 791 8.00 -28.40 29.44
C PRO A 791 9.28 -29.09 28.93
N ARG A 792 9.14 -30.14 28.11
CA ARG A 792 10.27 -30.92 27.57
C ARG A 792 10.51 -30.71 26.06
N ALA A 793 9.82 -29.74 25.44
CA ALA A 793 10.01 -29.45 24.02
C ALA A 793 11.36 -28.76 23.77
N SER A 794 11.99 -29.13 22.66
CA SER A 794 13.23 -28.54 22.14
C SER A 794 13.00 -28.01 20.71
N ASP A 795 13.87 -27.13 20.24
CA ASP A 795 13.75 -26.60 18.86
C ASP A 795 13.86 -27.71 17.79
N LEU A 796 14.50 -28.84 18.14
CA LEU A 796 14.52 -30.04 17.31
C LEU A 796 13.18 -30.78 17.34
N SER A 797 12.53 -30.92 18.52
CA SER A 797 11.19 -31.52 18.59
C SER A 797 10.17 -30.69 17.81
N LEU A 798 10.31 -29.35 17.85
CA LEU A 798 9.52 -28.43 17.04
C LEU A 798 9.75 -28.66 15.53
N ALA A 799 11.00 -28.76 15.09
CA ALA A 799 11.34 -29.02 13.69
C ALA A 799 10.72 -30.34 13.21
N VAL A 800 10.89 -31.42 13.98
CA VAL A 800 10.30 -32.73 13.70
C VAL A 800 8.78 -32.64 13.60
N LYS A 801 8.13 -31.88 14.50
CA LYS A 801 6.69 -31.66 14.46
C LYS A 801 6.25 -30.90 13.21
N PHE A 802 6.98 -29.86 12.81
CA PHE A 802 6.69 -29.16 11.54
C PHE A 802 6.84 -30.09 10.34
N HIS A 803 7.94 -30.86 10.27
CA HIS A 803 8.18 -31.83 9.20
C HIS A 803 7.05 -32.86 9.11
N GLY A 804 6.64 -33.44 10.23
CA GLY A 804 5.56 -34.42 10.26
C GLY A 804 4.20 -33.88 9.83
N ASN A 805 3.90 -32.61 10.11
CA ASN A 805 2.59 -32.01 9.81
C ASN A 805 2.51 -31.34 8.43
N PHE A 806 3.62 -30.86 7.88
CA PHE A 806 3.62 -30.01 6.68
C PHE A 806 4.38 -30.58 5.47
N GLN A 807 5.10 -31.69 5.59
CA GLN A 807 5.92 -32.25 4.49
C GLN A 807 5.16 -32.52 3.18
N THR A 808 3.84 -32.74 3.23
CA THR A 808 3.01 -33.01 2.04
C THR A 808 2.46 -31.73 1.40
N LEU A 809 2.62 -30.56 2.03
CA LEU A 809 2.06 -29.31 1.57
C LEU A 809 3.01 -28.62 0.60
N ARG A 810 2.50 -28.23 -0.58
CA ARG A 810 3.25 -27.56 -1.66
C ARG A 810 4.16 -26.41 -1.22
N TYR A 811 3.76 -25.66 -0.20
CA TYR A 811 4.48 -24.46 0.23
C TYR A 811 5.53 -24.71 1.30
N TYR A 812 5.73 -25.96 1.74
CA TYR A 812 6.65 -26.32 2.81
C TYR A 812 7.64 -27.38 2.33
N ASN A 813 8.93 -27.08 2.44
CA ASN A 813 10.01 -27.99 2.08
C ASN A 813 10.83 -28.35 3.32
N LYS A 814 10.91 -29.66 3.60
CA LYS A 814 11.76 -30.26 4.62
C LYS A 814 13.21 -30.37 4.12
N PRO A 815 14.24 -30.12 4.95
CA PRO A 815 15.63 -30.33 4.56
C PRO A 815 15.95 -31.83 4.47
N LYS A 816 16.84 -32.20 3.54
CA LYS A 816 17.15 -33.60 3.20
C LYS A 816 17.74 -34.40 4.37
N ASP A 817 18.49 -33.72 5.24
CA ASP A 817 19.12 -34.28 6.43
C ASP A 817 18.16 -34.38 7.64
N GLY A 818 16.92 -33.87 7.51
CA GLY A 818 15.99 -33.77 8.63
C GLY A 818 16.47 -32.81 9.73
N GLY A 819 17.39 -31.91 9.41
CA GLY A 819 17.97 -30.96 10.35
C GLY A 819 16.97 -29.94 10.90
N PRO A 820 17.44 -29.05 11.81
CA PRO A 820 16.61 -28.04 12.50
C PRO A 820 16.31 -26.83 11.59
N THR A 821 16.03 -27.07 10.31
CA THR A 821 15.68 -26.02 9.35
C THR A 821 14.42 -26.41 8.59
N PHE A 822 13.74 -25.44 7.99
CA PHE A 822 12.62 -25.68 7.09
C PHE A 822 12.52 -24.54 6.09
N THR A 823 11.97 -24.81 4.91
CA THR A 823 11.83 -23.79 3.86
C THR A 823 10.36 -23.54 3.55
N ILE A 824 9.96 -22.27 3.49
CA ILE A 824 8.64 -21.86 3.04
C ILE A 824 8.75 -21.21 1.67
N LEU A 825 7.89 -21.61 0.74
CA LEU A 825 7.75 -20.99 -0.56
C LEU A 825 6.82 -19.77 -0.45
N HIS A 826 7.39 -18.60 -0.17
CA HIS A 826 6.67 -17.33 -0.12
C HIS A 826 6.40 -16.76 -1.52
N TYR A 827 5.53 -15.75 -1.61
CA TYR A 827 5.28 -15.03 -2.86
C TYR A 827 6.55 -14.39 -3.48
N ALA A 828 7.57 -14.11 -2.67
CA ALA A 828 8.85 -13.58 -3.10
C ALA A 828 9.96 -14.63 -3.34
N GLY A 829 9.62 -15.91 -3.19
CA GLY A 829 10.52 -17.04 -3.40
C GLY A 829 10.75 -17.88 -2.12
N PRO A 830 11.58 -18.93 -2.23
CA PRO A 830 11.90 -19.80 -1.11
C PRO A 830 12.72 -19.07 -0.03
N VAL A 831 12.32 -19.23 1.23
CA VAL A 831 13.07 -18.75 2.40
C VAL A 831 13.27 -19.89 3.38
N THR A 832 14.53 -20.17 3.70
CA THR A 832 14.92 -21.19 4.69
C THR A 832 15.08 -20.55 6.06
N TYR A 833 14.38 -21.10 7.05
CA TYR A 833 14.39 -20.70 8.45
C TYR A 833 15.08 -21.76 9.32
N GLU A 834 15.82 -21.31 10.32
CA GLU A 834 16.46 -22.15 11.33
C GLU A 834 15.59 -22.17 12.59
N THR A 835 15.18 -23.35 13.08
CA THR A 835 14.32 -23.47 14.26
C THR A 835 15.04 -23.17 15.57
N LEU A 836 16.38 -23.10 15.56
CA LEU A 836 17.17 -22.82 16.75
C LEU A 836 16.74 -21.50 17.42
N GLY A 837 16.35 -21.59 18.69
CA GLY A 837 15.84 -20.48 19.49
C GLY A 837 14.36 -20.12 19.25
N PHE A 838 13.61 -20.83 18.39
CA PHE A 838 12.20 -20.49 18.12
C PHE A 838 11.32 -20.61 19.36
N LEU A 839 11.46 -21.70 20.13
CA LEU A 839 10.61 -21.93 21.30
C LEU A 839 10.83 -20.85 22.37
N GLU A 840 12.09 -20.52 22.63
CA GLU A 840 12.48 -19.48 23.58
C GLU A 840 11.98 -18.10 23.14
N LYS A 841 12.22 -17.73 21.87
CA LYS A 841 11.75 -16.47 21.29
C LYS A 841 10.23 -16.35 21.29
N ASN A 842 9.49 -17.44 21.10
CA ASN A 842 8.04 -17.42 21.13
C ASN A 842 7.46 -17.37 22.56
N ARG A 843 8.17 -17.94 23.54
CA ARG A 843 7.79 -17.87 24.96
C ARG A 843 7.81 -16.44 25.46
N ASP A 844 8.81 -15.62 25.10
CA ASP A 844 9.06 -14.19 25.47
C ASP A 844 8.38 -13.75 26.78
N THR A 845 8.53 -14.56 27.83
CA THR A 845 7.73 -14.44 29.04
C THR A 845 8.59 -13.84 30.13
N LEU A 846 8.30 -12.59 30.48
CA LEU A 846 8.85 -11.99 31.68
C LEU A 846 8.34 -12.76 32.92
N LYS A 847 9.26 -13.29 33.73
CA LYS A 847 8.91 -13.96 34.98
C LYS A 847 8.13 -13.03 35.91
N LEU A 848 7.19 -13.59 36.67
CA LEU A 848 6.33 -12.83 37.56
C LEU A 848 7.15 -12.07 38.61
N ASP A 849 8.17 -12.71 39.18
CA ASP A 849 9.06 -12.12 40.19
C ASP A 849 9.75 -10.86 39.68
N VAL A 850 10.29 -10.90 38.46
CA VAL A 850 10.92 -9.74 37.82
C VAL A 850 9.87 -8.65 37.54
N SER A 851 8.68 -9.05 37.08
CA SER A 851 7.59 -8.09 36.86
C SER A 851 7.09 -7.45 38.16
N GLN A 852 7.09 -8.18 39.28
CA GLN A 852 6.69 -7.66 40.59
C GLN A 852 7.76 -6.73 41.14
N LEU A 853 9.04 -7.10 41.05
CA LEU A 853 10.16 -6.24 41.41
C LEU A 853 10.14 -4.91 40.63
N LEU A 854 9.91 -4.97 39.32
CA LEU A 854 9.83 -3.74 38.52
C LEU A 854 8.66 -2.83 38.91
N ARG A 855 7.59 -3.37 39.52
CA ARG A 855 6.48 -2.57 40.07
C ARG A 855 6.84 -1.87 41.38
N THR A 856 7.87 -2.32 42.10
CA THR A 856 8.33 -1.69 43.35
C THR A 856 9.40 -0.63 43.10
N SER A 857 9.79 -0.38 41.85
CA SER A 857 10.72 0.69 41.48
C SER A 857 10.23 2.05 41.99
N GLU A 858 11.16 2.87 42.48
CA GLU A 858 10.88 4.28 42.82
C GLU A 858 10.90 5.19 41.58
N ASN A 859 11.31 4.68 40.41
CA ASN A 859 11.25 5.41 39.16
C ASN A 859 9.79 5.45 38.65
N PRO A 860 9.16 6.63 38.54
CA PRO A 860 7.74 6.75 38.19
C PRO A 860 7.39 6.14 36.84
N ILE A 861 8.26 6.30 35.83
CA ILE A 861 8.04 5.72 34.50
C ILE A 861 8.07 4.19 34.61
N VAL A 862 9.07 3.60 35.26
CA VAL A 862 9.19 2.13 35.40
C VAL A 862 7.95 1.56 36.10
N GLN A 863 7.45 2.21 37.16
CA GLN A 863 6.19 1.81 37.79
C GLN A 863 5.02 1.79 36.80
N VAL A 864 4.81 2.88 36.06
CA VAL A 864 3.73 2.98 35.06
C VAL A 864 3.88 1.90 33.99
N LEU A 865 5.10 1.62 33.53
CA LEU A 865 5.37 0.60 32.53
C LEU A 865 4.88 -0.79 32.99
N PHE A 866 5.08 -1.18 34.25
CA PHE A 866 4.79 -2.53 34.74
C PHE A 866 3.49 -2.68 35.54
N GLN A 867 2.85 -1.58 35.93
CA GLN A 867 1.49 -1.55 36.48
C GLN A 867 0.44 -1.55 35.36
N THR A 868 0.72 -0.91 34.22
CA THR A 868 -0.20 -0.87 33.08
C THR A 868 -0.28 -2.25 32.40
N PRO A 869 -1.49 -2.81 32.22
CA PRO A 869 -1.65 -4.12 31.58
C PRO A 869 -1.37 -4.06 30.08
N LEU A 870 -0.79 -5.14 29.55
CA LEU A 870 -0.58 -5.29 28.11
C LEU A 870 -1.92 -5.49 27.38
N SER A 871 -2.03 -4.88 26.21
CA SER A 871 -3.14 -5.08 25.28
C SER A 871 -3.05 -6.46 24.61
N ARG A 872 -4.08 -6.83 23.82
CA ARG A 872 -4.06 -8.07 23.01
C ARG A 872 -2.98 -8.06 21.92
N THR A 873 -2.45 -6.89 21.54
CA THR A 873 -1.38 -6.73 20.56
C THR A 873 0.02 -6.73 21.21
N GLY A 874 0.09 -6.79 22.55
CA GLY A 874 1.35 -6.86 23.29
C GLY A 874 2.00 -5.50 23.57
N GLY A 875 1.34 -4.39 23.22
CA GLY A 875 1.67 -3.03 23.65
C GLY A 875 0.99 -2.65 24.96
N LEU A 876 1.25 -1.45 25.49
CA LEU A 876 0.57 -0.96 26.70
C LEU A 876 -0.86 -0.53 26.38
N SER A 877 -1.83 -0.96 27.20
CA SER A 877 -3.22 -0.56 27.02
C SER A 877 -3.40 0.95 27.28
N PRO A 878 -4.09 1.71 26.41
CA PRO A 878 -4.42 3.10 26.69
C PRO A 878 -5.31 3.21 27.94
N ALA A 879 -5.07 4.22 28.78
CA ALA A 879 -5.78 4.41 30.05
C ALA A 879 -7.32 4.56 29.91
N SER A 880 -7.83 4.86 28.70
CA SER A 880 -9.25 5.09 28.40
C SER A 880 -10.07 3.83 28.05
N THR A 881 -9.46 2.64 27.94
CA THR A 881 -10.10 1.43 27.38
C THR A 881 -10.48 0.32 28.37
N VAL A 882 -10.61 0.61 29.67
CA VAL A 882 -10.97 -0.41 30.69
C VAL A 882 -12.43 -0.91 30.57
N SER A 883 -13.21 -0.48 29.57
CA SER A 883 -14.65 -0.76 29.48
C SER A 883 -15.08 -1.39 28.14
N LYS A 884 -15.63 -2.61 28.24
CA LYS A 884 -16.43 -3.39 27.27
C LYS A 884 -15.68 -4.15 26.17
N ALA A 885 -15.58 -5.46 26.37
CA ALA A 885 -15.18 -6.44 25.35
C ALA A 885 -16.23 -6.56 24.23
N PRO A 886 -15.85 -6.65 22.94
CA PRO A 886 -16.71 -7.18 21.90
C PRO A 886 -16.80 -8.71 21.98
N PRO A 887 -17.92 -9.32 21.52
CA PRO A 887 -18.16 -10.75 21.66
C PRO A 887 -17.27 -11.60 20.74
N SER A 888 -17.21 -12.87 21.15
CA SER A 888 -16.44 -14.03 20.68
C SER A 888 -16.27 -14.24 19.16
N ALA A 889 -15.05 -14.70 18.85
CA ALA A 889 -14.59 -15.54 17.75
C ALA A 889 -15.62 -15.96 16.68
N THR A 890 -15.46 -15.42 15.48
CA THR A 890 -15.81 -16.08 14.21
C THR A 890 -14.56 -16.03 13.33
N PRO A 891 -14.14 -17.13 12.68
CA PRO A 891 -13.00 -17.09 11.79
C PRO A 891 -13.33 -16.22 10.56
N LEU A 892 -12.43 -15.30 10.21
CA LEU A 892 -12.51 -14.45 9.00
C LEU A 892 -12.36 -15.25 7.69
N PHE A 893 -12.45 -16.58 7.73
CA PHE A 893 -12.38 -17.48 6.58
C PHE A 893 -13.75 -18.11 6.24
N SER A 894 -14.85 -17.40 6.50
CA SER A 894 -16.19 -17.81 6.06
C SER A 894 -16.66 -16.94 4.88
N ARG A 895 -16.89 -17.60 3.74
CA ARG A 895 -17.54 -17.04 2.55
C ARG A 895 -18.87 -16.39 2.93
N LYS A 896 -18.94 -15.06 2.91
CA LYS A 896 -20.12 -14.30 2.49
C LYS A 896 -19.70 -12.86 2.20
N ALA A 897 -20.08 -12.38 1.02
CA ALA A 897 -19.90 -11.01 0.58
C ALA A 897 -20.49 -10.02 1.60
N PRO A 898 -19.93 -8.80 1.71
CA PRO A 898 -20.51 -7.78 2.59
C PRO A 898 -21.91 -7.39 2.09
N PRO A 899 -22.91 -7.20 2.98
CA PRO A 899 -24.20 -6.66 2.59
C PRO A 899 -24.05 -5.15 2.34
N MET A 900 -24.40 -4.74 1.12
CA MET A 900 -24.62 -3.34 0.75
C MET A 900 -25.85 -2.79 1.47
N TYR A 901 -25.71 -1.58 2.01
CA TYR A 901 -26.78 -0.77 2.59
C TYR A 901 -27.88 -0.48 1.56
N PHE A 902 -29.13 -0.78 1.90
CA PHE A 902 -30.28 0.02 1.50
C PHE A 902 -31.03 0.41 2.77
N ALA A 903 -31.11 1.72 3.00
CA ALA A 903 -31.98 2.31 3.99
C ALA A 903 -33.40 2.39 3.40
N SER A 904 -34.37 1.85 4.13
CA SER A 904 -35.75 2.31 4.06
C SER A 904 -36.39 2.09 5.43
N ALA A 905 -36.93 3.17 5.96
CA ALA A 905 -37.66 3.27 7.22
C ALA A 905 -38.84 2.28 7.27
N GLU A 906 -39.14 1.75 8.46
CA GLU A 906 -40.47 1.88 9.07
C GLU A 906 -40.53 1.30 10.50
N ARG A 907 -41.53 1.80 11.23
CA ARG A 907 -41.80 1.68 12.67
C ARG A 907 -42.38 0.31 13.03
N GLY A 908 -42.17 -0.14 14.28
CA GLY A 908 -42.96 -1.23 14.87
C GLY A 908 -42.55 -1.59 16.30
N TYR A 909 -43.47 -1.39 17.24
CA TYR A 909 -43.35 -1.56 18.70
C TYR A 909 -43.22 -3.03 19.17
N PRO A 910 -42.90 -3.27 20.46
CA PRO A 910 -42.49 -4.56 21.01
C PRO A 910 -43.61 -5.31 21.75
N HIS A 911 -43.56 -6.64 21.72
CA HIS A 911 -44.27 -7.57 22.60
C HIS A 911 -43.42 -8.85 22.69
N SER A 912 -43.33 -9.65 23.75
CA SER A 912 -43.72 -9.56 25.14
C SER A 912 -43.19 -10.84 25.81
N ARG A 913 -42.54 -10.69 26.97
CA ARG A 913 -42.71 -11.47 28.22
C ARG A 913 -43.18 -12.93 28.16
N LEU A 914 -42.56 -13.77 29.00
CA LEU A 914 -43.14 -14.53 30.14
C LEU A 914 -41.92 -15.20 30.86
N ALA A 915 -41.53 -14.85 32.10
CA ALA A 915 -42.16 -15.10 33.41
C ALA A 915 -42.20 -16.63 33.71
N ARG A 916 -41.78 -17.23 34.82
CA ARG A 916 -41.63 -16.95 36.27
C ARG A 916 -40.63 -18.00 36.83
N GLY A 917 -39.87 -17.77 37.89
CA GLY A 917 -40.35 -17.82 39.28
C GLY A 917 -39.35 -18.55 40.19
N PRO A 918 -39.51 -18.51 41.52
CA PRO A 918 -38.50 -17.92 42.40
C PRO A 918 -38.07 -18.81 43.59
N HIS A 919 -36.86 -18.63 44.13
CA HIS A 919 -36.59 -18.85 45.56
C HIS A 919 -35.43 -17.96 46.04
N SER A 920 -35.66 -17.23 47.14
CA SER A 920 -34.67 -16.57 48.00
C SER A 920 -34.80 -17.24 49.38
N PRO A 921 -33.74 -17.28 50.22
CA PRO A 921 -33.58 -16.17 51.16
C PRO A 921 -32.13 -15.77 51.52
N ARG A 922 -31.97 -14.45 51.67
CA ARG A 922 -31.23 -13.71 52.71
C ARG A 922 -29.83 -14.18 53.17
N GLY A 923 -28.88 -13.28 52.94
CA GLY A 923 -28.13 -12.65 54.04
C GLY A 923 -26.71 -13.17 54.29
N ARG A 924 -25.72 -12.44 53.76
CA ARG A 924 -24.49 -11.99 54.45
C ARG A 924 -23.55 -11.40 53.40
N THR A 925 -23.09 -10.18 53.66
CA THR A 925 -21.91 -9.59 53.02
C THR A 925 -20.72 -10.54 53.15
N PRO A 926 -19.96 -10.81 52.06
CA PRO A 926 -18.61 -11.27 52.20
C PRO A 926 -17.65 -10.21 51.68
N LEU A 927 -16.75 -9.82 52.58
CA LEU A 927 -15.48 -9.21 52.26
C LEU A 927 -14.81 -9.96 51.09
N SER A 928 -14.12 -9.16 50.27
CA SER A 928 -12.93 -9.51 49.50
C SER A 928 -12.32 -10.86 49.90
N SER A 929 -12.68 -11.92 49.16
CA SER A 929 -11.96 -13.19 49.15
C SER A 929 -11.33 -13.33 47.78
N GLY A 930 -9.99 -13.36 47.77
CA GLY A 930 -9.17 -13.57 46.59
C GLY A 930 -9.57 -14.88 45.91
N GLY A 931 -10.13 -14.75 44.71
CA GLY A 931 -10.33 -15.87 43.81
C GLY A 931 -8.98 -16.39 43.32
N THR A 932 -8.67 -17.61 43.73
CA THR A 932 -7.77 -18.59 43.12
C THR A 932 -7.27 -18.20 41.71
N VAL A 933 -6.00 -17.84 41.65
CA VAL A 933 -5.21 -17.75 40.41
C VAL A 933 -4.99 -19.17 39.90
N THR A 934 -6.01 -19.74 39.26
CA THR A 934 -5.78 -20.82 38.29
C THR A 934 -5.12 -20.16 37.08
N SER A 935 -3.93 -20.63 36.75
CA SER A 935 -3.07 -20.24 35.64
C SER A 935 -3.85 -19.80 34.39
N LYS A 936 -4.04 -18.49 34.19
CA LYS A 936 -4.26 -17.96 32.85
C LYS A 936 -2.91 -18.08 32.15
N SER A 937 -2.77 -19.08 31.28
CA SER A 937 -1.56 -19.28 30.48
C SER A 937 -1.12 -17.96 29.85
N SER A 938 0.13 -17.56 30.07
CA SER A 938 0.73 -16.40 29.42
C SER A 938 0.54 -16.48 27.90
N GLN A 939 0.23 -15.33 27.28
CA GLN A 939 0.17 -15.24 25.82
C GLN A 939 1.60 -15.26 25.25
N THR A 940 1.77 -15.97 24.14
CA THR A 940 3.05 -16.09 23.41
C THR A 940 3.23 -14.93 22.42
N VAL A 941 4.45 -14.76 21.90
CA VAL A 941 4.72 -13.77 20.85
C VAL A 941 3.88 -14.01 19.61
N SER A 942 3.72 -15.27 19.17
CA SER A 942 2.89 -15.59 18.01
C SER A 942 1.44 -15.18 18.22
N THR A 943 0.89 -15.35 19.41
CA THR A 943 -0.46 -14.88 19.73
C THR A 943 -0.56 -13.35 19.68
N TYR A 944 0.41 -12.62 20.24
CA TYR A 944 0.47 -11.15 20.14
C TYR A 944 0.63 -10.67 18.69
N PHE A 945 1.47 -11.35 17.91
CA PHE A 945 1.72 -11.11 16.49
C PHE A 945 0.42 -11.25 15.68
N ILE A 946 -0.31 -12.36 15.82
CA ILE A 946 -1.57 -12.61 15.12
C ILE A 946 -2.61 -11.55 15.45
N ASN A 947 -2.73 -11.17 16.72
CA ASN A 947 -3.67 -10.13 17.13
C ASN A 947 -3.27 -8.75 16.58
N SER A 948 -1.98 -8.43 16.54
CA SER A 948 -1.45 -7.19 15.94
C SER A 948 -1.74 -7.12 14.44
N LEU A 949 -1.49 -8.21 13.72
CA LEU A 949 -1.77 -8.31 12.30
C LEU A 949 -3.27 -8.18 12.02
N ARG A 950 -4.13 -8.81 12.85
CA ARG A 950 -5.59 -8.69 12.72
C ARG A 950 -6.08 -7.26 12.95
N ASP A 951 -5.57 -6.59 13.98
CA ASP A 951 -5.92 -5.19 14.26
C ASP A 951 -5.52 -4.28 13.08
N LEU A 952 -4.29 -4.42 12.59
CA LEU A 952 -3.80 -3.70 11.41
C LEU A 952 -4.71 -3.92 10.18
N MET A 953 -5.00 -5.18 9.85
CA MET A 953 -5.86 -5.51 8.70
C MET A 953 -7.27 -4.92 8.84
N SER A 954 -7.83 -4.91 10.06
CA SER A 954 -9.15 -4.34 10.30
C SER A 954 -9.20 -2.83 10.05
N LYS A 955 -8.14 -2.09 10.42
CA LYS A 955 -8.03 -0.64 10.16
C LYS A 955 -7.88 -0.34 8.67
N MET A 956 -7.12 -1.16 7.95
CA MET A 956 -6.94 -1.02 6.51
C MET A 956 -8.25 -1.26 5.74
N LEU A 957 -9.01 -2.30 6.10
CA LEU A 957 -10.26 -2.67 5.42
C LEU A 957 -11.37 -1.61 5.52
N ASN A 958 -11.30 -0.71 6.51
CA ASN A 958 -12.25 0.40 6.64
C ASN A 958 -12.06 1.46 5.55
N GLY A 959 -10.83 1.64 5.06
CA GLY A 959 -10.48 2.67 4.07
C GLY A 959 -10.33 2.14 2.64
N THR A 960 -10.52 3.02 1.65
CA THR A 960 -10.19 2.70 0.25
C THR A 960 -8.65 2.71 0.07
N PRO A 961 -8.04 1.63 -0.44
CA PRO A 961 -6.58 1.56 -0.53
C PRO A 961 -6.00 2.26 -1.76
N HIS A 962 -4.86 2.92 -1.56
CA HIS A 962 -4.01 3.53 -2.58
C HIS A 962 -2.61 2.92 -2.49
N PHE A 963 -2.13 2.25 -3.54
CA PHE A 963 -0.91 1.45 -3.47
C PHE A 963 0.32 2.18 -4.02
N VAL A 964 1.40 2.21 -3.23
CA VAL A 964 2.73 2.66 -3.66
C VAL A 964 3.71 1.48 -3.53
N ARG A 965 4.26 1.03 -4.68
CA ARG A 965 5.25 -0.04 -4.76
C ARG A 965 6.65 0.56 -4.89
N CYS A 966 7.42 0.47 -3.83
CA CYS A 966 8.81 0.91 -3.79
C CYS A 966 9.74 -0.18 -4.33
N ILE A 967 10.62 0.17 -5.26
CA ILE A 967 11.59 -0.75 -5.89
C ILE A 967 13.00 -0.27 -5.62
N ARG A 968 13.88 -1.22 -5.27
CA ARG A 968 15.31 -0.96 -5.10
C ARG A 968 16.06 -1.20 -6.42
N PRO A 969 16.73 -0.22 -7.02
CA PRO A 969 17.33 -0.41 -8.35
C PRO A 969 18.62 -1.25 -8.34
N ASN A 970 19.35 -1.32 -7.23
CA ASN A 970 20.60 -2.06 -7.12
C ASN A 970 20.97 -2.44 -5.68
N GLU A 971 21.84 -3.44 -5.51
CA GLU A 971 22.32 -3.89 -4.19
C GLU A 971 23.39 -2.99 -3.59
N LEU A 972 24.20 -2.35 -4.43
CA LEU A 972 25.34 -1.53 -4.03
C LEU A 972 24.94 -0.22 -3.34
N LYS A 973 23.65 0.15 -3.35
CA LYS A 973 23.13 1.46 -2.90
C LYS A 973 23.75 2.63 -3.66
N SER A 974 24.16 2.39 -4.90
CA SER A 974 24.79 3.40 -5.74
C SER A 974 23.72 4.24 -6.43
N PRO A 975 23.82 5.58 -6.42
CA PRO A 975 22.95 6.43 -7.24
C PRO A 975 23.21 6.17 -8.73
N ASP A 976 22.20 6.46 -9.56
CA ASP A 976 22.26 6.36 -11.04
C ASP A 976 22.66 4.96 -11.58
N PHE A 977 22.58 3.91 -10.76
CA PHE A 977 22.85 2.51 -11.14
C PHE A 977 21.58 1.65 -11.07
N PHE A 978 21.29 0.89 -12.12
CA PHE A 978 20.08 0.08 -12.26
C PHE A 978 20.44 -1.34 -12.71
N GLN A 979 20.03 -2.34 -11.95
CA GLN A 979 20.24 -3.75 -12.24
C GLN A 979 18.93 -4.38 -12.74
N PRO A 980 18.81 -4.68 -14.05
CA PRO A 980 17.57 -5.21 -14.65
C PRO A 980 17.04 -6.46 -13.97
N ASP A 981 17.89 -7.47 -13.74
CA ASP A 981 17.47 -8.76 -13.17
C ASP A 981 16.92 -8.59 -11.75
N LYS A 982 17.57 -7.73 -10.95
CA LYS A 982 17.10 -7.42 -9.60
C LYS A 982 15.74 -6.71 -9.64
N VAL A 983 15.56 -5.75 -10.53
CA VAL A 983 14.27 -5.05 -10.64
C VAL A 983 13.19 -6.00 -11.15
N LEU A 984 13.51 -6.89 -12.09
CA LEU A 984 12.59 -7.89 -12.62
C LEU A 984 12.07 -8.83 -11.53
N VAL A 985 12.96 -9.38 -10.69
CA VAL A 985 12.56 -10.22 -9.56
C VAL A 985 11.59 -9.48 -8.64
N GLN A 986 11.85 -8.20 -8.36
CA GLN A 986 10.94 -7.38 -7.55
C GLN A 986 9.59 -7.14 -8.22
N LEU A 987 9.54 -6.95 -9.53
CA LEU A 987 8.28 -6.78 -10.27
C LEU A 987 7.43 -8.05 -10.27
N ARG A 988 8.06 -9.23 -10.37
CA ARG A 988 7.39 -10.53 -10.31
C ARG A 988 6.70 -10.71 -8.95
N TYR A 989 7.47 -10.65 -7.86
CA TYR A 989 6.87 -10.91 -6.56
C TYR A 989 5.96 -9.77 -6.06
N THR A 990 6.13 -8.53 -6.50
CA THR A 990 5.19 -7.45 -6.11
C THR A 990 3.82 -7.58 -6.80
N GLY A 991 3.65 -8.52 -7.74
CA GLY A 991 2.42 -8.72 -8.51
C GLY A 991 2.15 -7.62 -9.52
N VAL A 992 3.19 -6.83 -9.86
CA VAL A 992 3.07 -5.67 -10.76
C VAL A 992 2.86 -6.13 -12.21
N LEU A 993 3.44 -7.26 -12.60
CA LEU A 993 3.28 -7.83 -13.94
C LEU A 993 1.83 -8.26 -14.21
N GLU A 994 1.25 -9.03 -13.29
CA GLU A 994 -0.13 -9.50 -13.34
C GLU A 994 -1.10 -8.31 -13.26
N THR A 995 -0.77 -7.31 -12.43
CA THR A 995 -1.56 -6.07 -12.38
C THR A 995 -1.57 -5.33 -13.71
N THR A 996 -0.41 -5.22 -14.36
CA THR A 996 -0.33 -4.57 -15.67
C THR A 996 -1.20 -5.31 -16.70
N ARG A 997 -1.17 -6.65 -16.68
CA ARG A 997 -2.00 -7.52 -17.55
C ARG A 997 -3.50 -7.29 -17.33
N ILE A 998 -3.93 -7.33 -16.06
CA ILE A 998 -5.35 -7.18 -15.69
C ILE A 998 -5.87 -5.78 -16.03
N ARG A 999 -5.11 -4.73 -15.76
CA ARG A 999 -5.53 -3.35 -16.06
C ARG A 999 -5.65 -3.06 -17.56
N ARG A 1000 -4.88 -3.77 -18.38
CA ARG A 1000 -4.97 -3.67 -19.85
C ARG A 1000 -6.19 -4.42 -20.39
N GLU A 1001 -6.39 -5.66 -19.95
CA GLU A 1001 -7.47 -6.53 -20.43
C GLU A 1001 -8.84 -6.14 -19.85
N GLY A 1002 -8.88 -5.63 -18.61
CA GLY A 1002 -10.07 -5.18 -17.89
C GLY A 1002 -10.44 -3.70 -18.09
N PHE A 1003 -11.47 -3.23 -17.39
CA PHE A 1003 -11.94 -1.83 -17.41
C PHE A 1003 -11.55 -1.09 -16.13
N SER A 1004 -10.46 -0.33 -16.21
CA SER A 1004 -9.89 0.35 -15.05
C SER A 1004 -10.74 1.50 -14.48
N HIS A 1005 -11.68 2.06 -15.25
CA HIS A 1005 -12.55 3.14 -14.78
C HIS A 1005 -14.01 2.71 -14.74
N ARG A 1006 -14.66 2.95 -13.60
CA ARG A 1006 -16.02 2.52 -13.30
C ARG A 1006 -16.78 3.72 -12.76
N ILE A 1007 -17.79 4.18 -13.49
CA ILE A 1007 -18.50 5.42 -13.16
C ILE A 1007 -19.99 5.10 -13.08
N LEU A 1008 -20.64 5.45 -11.95
CA LEU A 1008 -22.09 5.34 -11.82
C LEU A 1008 -22.79 6.14 -12.92
N PHE A 1009 -23.94 5.67 -13.40
CA PHE A 1009 -24.69 6.40 -14.43
C PHE A 1009 -24.98 7.84 -14.05
N GLN A 1010 -25.30 8.09 -12.78
CA GLN A 1010 -25.60 9.42 -12.29
C GLN A 1010 -24.39 10.35 -12.43
N ASP A 1011 -23.22 9.92 -11.96
CA ASP A 1011 -21.98 10.71 -12.03
C ASP A 1011 -21.53 10.91 -13.47
N PHE A 1012 -21.68 9.87 -14.30
CA PHE A 1012 -21.33 9.94 -15.70
C PHE A 1012 -22.20 10.94 -16.46
N ILE A 1013 -23.52 10.91 -16.26
CA ILE A 1013 -24.42 11.91 -16.85
C ILE A 1013 -24.10 13.29 -16.30
N GLN A 1014 -23.94 13.45 -14.98
CA GLN A 1014 -23.65 14.75 -14.38
C GLN A 1014 -22.40 15.39 -14.99
N ARG A 1015 -21.37 14.60 -15.28
CA ARG A 1015 -20.09 15.07 -15.80
C ARG A 1015 -20.05 15.22 -17.33
N TYR A 1016 -20.60 14.26 -18.07
CA TYR A 1016 -20.40 14.14 -19.52
C TYR A 1016 -21.63 14.45 -20.37
N LYS A 1017 -22.79 14.75 -19.77
CA LYS A 1017 -24.02 15.09 -20.47
C LYS A 1017 -23.84 16.17 -21.55
N VAL A 1018 -22.98 17.16 -21.28
CA VAL A 1018 -22.72 18.28 -22.19
C VAL A 1018 -22.17 17.86 -23.55
N ILE A 1019 -21.56 16.68 -23.65
CA ILE A 1019 -20.98 16.15 -24.90
C ILE A 1019 -22.08 15.83 -25.93
N HIS A 1020 -23.28 15.45 -25.48
CA HIS A 1020 -24.38 15.04 -26.36
C HIS A 1020 -25.66 15.85 -26.15
N PHE A 1021 -26.02 16.15 -24.91
CA PHE A 1021 -27.27 16.80 -24.56
C PHE A 1021 -27.06 18.29 -24.25
N LYS A 1022 -28.11 19.10 -24.47
CA LYS A 1022 -28.10 20.51 -24.06
C LYS A 1022 -28.04 20.61 -22.53
N MET A 1023 -27.30 21.59 -21.99
CA MET A 1023 -27.15 21.73 -20.53
C MET A 1023 -28.49 21.91 -19.80
N THR A 1024 -29.44 22.60 -20.42
CA THR A 1024 -30.78 22.86 -19.87
C THR A 1024 -31.72 21.65 -19.89
N GLN A 1025 -31.42 20.62 -20.67
CA GLN A 1025 -32.28 19.44 -20.83
C GLN A 1025 -32.20 18.54 -19.60
N ARG A 1026 -33.30 18.15 -18.96
CA ARG A 1026 -33.24 17.12 -17.89
C ARG A 1026 -33.03 15.74 -18.53
N VAL A 1027 -32.00 15.03 -18.10
CA VAL A 1027 -31.63 13.69 -18.62
C VAL A 1027 -31.61 12.73 -17.44
N SER A 1028 -32.37 11.65 -17.53
CA SER A 1028 -32.36 10.59 -16.51
C SER A 1028 -31.10 9.74 -16.64
N ALA A 1029 -30.55 9.34 -15.49
CA ALA A 1029 -29.34 8.52 -15.40
C ALA A 1029 -29.63 7.05 -15.68
N THR A 1030 -29.82 6.72 -16.96
CA THR A 1030 -30.11 5.36 -17.45
C THR A 1030 -28.96 4.84 -18.33
N PRO A 1031 -28.84 3.51 -18.52
CA PRO A 1031 -27.90 2.91 -19.47
C PRO A 1031 -28.00 3.53 -20.86
N ALA A 1032 -29.22 3.77 -21.35
CA ALA A 1032 -29.46 4.33 -22.68
C ALA A 1032 -28.91 5.76 -22.81
N SER A 1033 -29.17 6.64 -21.84
CA SER A 1033 -28.64 8.01 -21.83
C SER A 1033 -27.12 8.04 -21.85
N CYS A 1034 -26.50 7.11 -21.13
CA CYS A 1034 -25.06 6.92 -21.06
C CYS A 1034 -24.46 6.47 -22.40
N VAL A 1035 -25.09 5.49 -23.06
CA VAL A 1035 -24.68 4.98 -24.38
C VAL A 1035 -24.79 6.06 -25.45
N CYS A 1036 -25.79 6.96 -25.41
CA CYS A 1036 -25.89 8.08 -26.34
C CYS A 1036 -24.66 9.00 -26.30
N ILE A 1037 -24.15 9.29 -25.09
CA ILE A 1037 -22.91 10.06 -24.92
C ILE A 1037 -21.72 9.30 -25.49
N LEU A 1038 -21.57 8.02 -25.13
CA LEU A 1038 -20.44 7.19 -25.58
C LEU A 1038 -20.40 7.03 -27.11
N ASN A 1039 -21.54 6.79 -27.75
CA ASN A 1039 -21.63 6.70 -29.20
C ASN A 1039 -21.24 8.01 -29.88
N LYS A 1040 -21.61 9.17 -29.30
CA LYS A 1040 -21.21 10.48 -29.84
C LYS A 1040 -19.70 10.73 -29.73
N THR A 1041 -19.03 10.10 -28.76
CA THR A 1041 -17.58 10.26 -28.53
C THR A 1041 -16.71 9.41 -29.45
N GLY A 1042 -17.29 8.41 -30.14
CA GLY A 1042 -16.55 7.49 -31.01
C GLY A 1042 -15.57 6.56 -30.25
N LEU A 1043 -15.78 6.35 -28.96
CA LEU A 1043 -14.98 5.43 -28.15
C LEU A 1043 -15.29 3.97 -28.50
N LYS A 1044 -14.26 3.11 -28.50
CA LYS A 1044 -14.36 1.66 -28.75
C LYS A 1044 -13.97 0.90 -27.50
N SER A 1045 -14.47 -0.33 -27.31
CA SER A 1045 -14.11 -1.19 -26.19
C SER A 1045 -14.47 -0.60 -24.82
N TRP A 1046 -15.71 -0.12 -24.68
CA TRP A 1046 -16.35 0.21 -23.40
C TRP A 1046 -17.43 -0.83 -23.10
N ALA A 1047 -17.82 -0.95 -21.84
CA ALA A 1047 -18.95 -1.79 -21.45
C ALA A 1047 -19.92 -1.02 -20.54
N VAL A 1048 -21.17 -1.45 -20.52
CA VAL A 1048 -22.22 -0.87 -19.70
C VAL A 1048 -22.77 -1.98 -18.83
N GLY A 1049 -22.66 -1.80 -17.52
CA GLY A 1049 -23.17 -2.73 -16.52
C GLY A 1049 -24.63 -2.45 -16.18
N LYS A 1050 -25.04 -2.91 -15.00
CA LYS A 1050 -26.38 -2.69 -14.44
C LYS A 1050 -26.52 -1.30 -13.84
N THR A 1051 -25.47 -0.75 -13.24
CA THR A 1051 -25.48 0.54 -12.55
C THR A 1051 -24.34 1.48 -12.97
N LYS A 1052 -23.32 0.94 -13.64
CA LYS A 1052 -22.07 1.66 -13.97
C LYS A 1052 -21.69 1.55 -15.44
N ILE A 1053 -20.90 2.52 -15.90
CA ILE A 1053 -20.16 2.45 -17.16
C ILE A 1053 -18.73 2.02 -16.86
N PHE A 1054 -18.25 1.11 -17.69
CA PHE A 1054 -16.91 0.54 -17.66
C PHE A 1054 -16.08 1.04 -18.82
N LEU A 1055 -14.99 1.74 -18.49
CA LEU A 1055 -14.13 2.42 -19.44
C LEU A 1055 -12.69 1.94 -19.29
N LYS A 1056 -11.99 1.89 -20.42
CA LYS A 1056 -10.54 1.69 -20.46
C LYS A 1056 -9.83 2.96 -19.98
N TYR A 1057 -8.60 2.81 -19.47
CA TYR A 1057 -7.85 3.93 -18.90
C TYR A 1057 -7.71 5.13 -19.86
N TYR A 1058 -7.56 4.87 -21.17
CA TYR A 1058 -7.42 5.92 -22.19
C TYR A 1058 -8.74 6.61 -22.58
N HIS A 1059 -9.90 6.09 -22.18
CA HIS A 1059 -11.20 6.71 -22.48
C HIS A 1059 -11.40 8.01 -21.73
N VAL A 1060 -10.98 8.07 -20.46
CA VAL A 1060 -11.15 9.25 -19.62
C VAL A 1060 -10.36 10.43 -20.16
N GLU A 1061 -9.14 10.19 -20.67
CA GLU A 1061 -8.34 11.23 -21.31
C GLU A 1061 -9.04 11.78 -22.57
N LYS A 1062 -9.63 10.90 -23.39
CA LYS A 1062 -10.37 11.30 -24.59
C LYS A 1062 -11.63 12.09 -24.24
N LEU A 1063 -12.38 11.65 -23.23
CA LEU A 1063 -13.55 12.37 -22.72
C LEU A 1063 -13.16 13.75 -22.16
N GLY A 1064 -12.05 13.83 -21.44
CA GLY A 1064 -11.48 15.10 -20.95
C GLY A 1064 -11.15 16.07 -22.08
N LYS A 1065 -10.53 15.60 -23.17
CA LYS A 1065 -10.24 16.42 -24.37
C LYS A 1065 -11.51 16.99 -25.01
N LEU A 1066 -12.60 16.22 -25.05
CA LEU A 1066 -13.89 16.69 -25.54
C LEU A 1066 -14.51 17.74 -24.61
N LEU A 1067 -14.27 17.65 -23.30
CA LEU A 1067 -14.73 18.63 -22.31
C LEU A 1067 -13.90 19.92 -22.29
N ALA A 1068 -12.62 19.89 -22.70
CA ALA A 1068 -11.73 21.05 -22.70
C ALA A 1068 -12.28 22.26 -23.48
N GLY A 1069 -13.13 22.02 -24.48
CA GLY A 1069 -13.86 23.08 -25.19
C GLY A 1069 -14.77 23.91 -24.28
N TYR A 1070 -15.40 23.27 -23.28
CA TYR A 1070 -16.31 23.91 -22.33
C TYR A 1070 -15.60 24.57 -21.16
N GLU A 1071 -14.39 24.12 -20.80
CA GLU A 1071 -13.55 24.81 -19.81
C GLU A 1071 -13.23 26.25 -20.23
N ARG A 1072 -13.13 26.51 -21.54
CA ARG A 1072 -12.97 27.87 -22.09
C ARG A 1072 -14.18 28.78 -21.79
N ALA A 1073 -15.39 28.23 -21.67
CA ALA A 1073 -16.57 28.99 -21.27
C ALA A 1073 -16.48 29.44 -19.79
N ALA A 1074 -15.85 28.64 -18.93
CA ALA A 1074 -15.58 29.04 -17.55
C ALA A 1074 -14.63 30.24 -17.48
N VAL A 1075 -13.66 30.36 -18.39
CA VAL A 1075 -12.77 31.54 -18.50
C VAL A 1075 -13.57 32.81 -18.80
N VAL A 1076 -14.61 32.73 -19.64
CA VAL A 1076 -15.50 33.86 -19.93
C VAL A 1076 -16.28 34.28 -18.69
N ALA A 1077 -16.88 33.32 -17.97
CA ALA A 1077 -17.57 33.60 -16.71
C ALA A 1077 -16.63 34.18 -15.65
N GLN A 1078 -15.43 33.62 -15.50
CA GLN A 1078 -14.38 34.13 -14.61
C GLN A 1078 -13.97 35.55 -14.98
N ARG A 1079 -13.84 35.88 -16.27
CA ARG A 1079 -13.56 37.26 -16.73
C ARG A 1079 -14.65 38.23 -16.27
N VAL A 1080 -15.92 37.86 -16.42
CA VAL A 1080 -17.06 38.69 -16.01
C VAL A 1080 -17.07 38.87 -14.49
N VAL A 1081 -16.93 37.79 -13.72
CA VAL A 1081 -16.92 37.82 -12.26
C VAL A 1081 -15.71 38.58 -11.72
N ARG A 1082 -14.51 38.35 -12.26
CA ARG A 1082 -13.30 39.13 -11.91
C ARG A 1082 -13.49 40.60 -12.21
N GLY A 1083 -14.10 40.92 -13.36
CA GLY A 1083 -14.47 42.29 -13.73
C GLY A 1083 -15.46 42.92 -12.74
N TRP A 1084 -16.48 42.17 -12.32
CA TRP A 1084 -17.44 42.62 -11.31
C TRP A 1084 -16.79 42.83 -9.94
N LEU A 1085 -15.98 41.88 -9.46
CA LEU A 1085 -15.22 41.99 -8.20
C LEU A 1085 -14.26 43.18 -8.23
N ALA A 1086 -13.54 43.38 -9.34
CA ALA A 1086 -12.65 44.52 -9.52
C ALA A 1086 -13.43 45.84 -9.48
N ARG A 1087 -14.56 45.94 -10.18
CA ARG A 1087 -15.44 47.13 -10.15
C ARG A 1087 -15.99 47.39 -8.75
N LYS A 1088 -16.42 46.35 -8.02
CA LYS A 1088 -16.89 46.46 -6.62
C LYS A 1088 -15.77 46.94 -5.70
N ARG A 1089 -14.56 46.41 -5.83
CA ARG A 1089 -13.39 46.83 -5.05
C ARG A 1089 -12.99 48.27 -5.36
N VAL A 1090 -12.99 48.67 -6.63
CA VAL A 1090 -12.71 50.06 -7.04
C VAL A 1090 -13.81 51.01 -6.56
N ALA A 1091 -15.08 50.59 -6.56
CA ALA A 1091 -16.18 51.39 -6.01
C ALA A 1091 -16.00 51.63 -4.50
N LEU A 1092 -15.70 50.58 -3.73
CA LEU A 1092 -15.35 50.67 -2.31
C LEU A 1092 -14.16 51.62 -2.05
N LEU A 1093 -13.06 51.46 -2.80
CA LEU A 1093 -11.90 52.33 -2.66
C LEU A 1093 -12.21 53.80 -3.07
N ARG A 1094 -13.08 54.01 -4.06
CA ARG A 1094 -13.55 55.36 -4.46
C ARG A 1094 -14.48 55.97 -3.44
N GLU A 1095 -15.27 55.18 -2.74
CA GLU A 1095 -16.14 55.62 -1.65
C GLU A 1095 -15.30 56.02 -0.43
N GLU A 1096 -14.35 55.18 -0.02
CA GLU A 1096 -13.35 55.52 1.02
C GLU A 1096 -12.54 56.77 0.66
N LYS A 1097 -12.14 56.92 -0.61
CA LYS A 1097 -11.44 58.12 -1.09
C LYS A 1097 -12.37 59.35 -1.06
N ARG A 1098 -13.62 59.23 -1.51
CA ARG A 1098 -14.62 60.30 -1.44
C ARG A 1098 -14.88 60.74 -0.01
N HIS A 1099 -15.00 59.82 0.95
CA HIS A 1099 -15.13 60.17 2.37
C HIS A 1099 -13.89 60.92 2.89
N ARG A 1100 -12.68 60.47 2.53
CA ARG A 1100 -11.44 61.17 2.88
C ARG A 1100 -11.33 62.56 2.25
N ASP A 1101 -11.66 62.71 0.98
CA ASP A 1101 -11.61 63.99 0.27
C ASP A 1101 -12.70 64.95 0.76
N ALA A 1102 -13.91 64.45 1.04
CA ALA A 1102 -14.98 65.21 1.67
C ALA A 1102 -14.57 65.71 3.06
N ALA A 1103 -13.93 64.87 3.87
CA ALA A 1103 -13.42 65.29 5.18
C ALA A 1103 -12.38 66.42 5.08
N LYS A 1104 -11.48 66.37 4.09
CA LYS A 1104 -10.51 67.45 3.81
C LYS A 1104 -11.19 68.75 3.39
N ILE A 1105 -12.17 68.67 2.49
CA ILE A 1105 -12.94 69.84 2.02
C ILE A 1105 -13.75 70.44 3.19
N GLN A 1106 -14.43 69.60 3.98
CA GLN A 1106 -15.16 70.04 5.16
C GLN A 1106 -14.24 70.71 6.19
N ALA A 1107 -13.04 70.18 6.42
CA ALA A 1107 -12.05 70.81 7.29
C ALA A 1107 -11.60 72.18 6.75
N ALA A 1108 -11.33 72.30 5.45
CA ALA A 1108 -10.94 73.54 4.80
C ALA A 1108 -12.07 74.60 4.87
N ILE A 1109 -13.32 74.21 4.59
CA ILE A 1109 -14.48 75.09 4.67
C ILE A 1109 -14.72 75.54 6.12
N ARG A 1110 -14.65 74.63 7.09
CA ARG A 1110 -14.78 74.99 8.52
C ARG A 1110 -13.71 75.99 8.95
N SER A 1111 -12.46 75.79 8.51
CA SER A 1111 -11.36 76.73 8.77
C SER A 1111 -11.61 78.09 8.11
N PHE A 1112 -12.06 78.11 6.85
CA PHE A 1112 -12.38 79.34 6.13
C PHE A 1112 -13.54 80.11 6.78
N LEU A 1113 -14.64 79.43 7.11
CA LEU A 1113 -15.79 80.04 7.79
C LEU A 1113 -15.40 80.61 9.16
N ALA A 1114 -14.57 79.90 9.93
CA ALA A 1114 -14.04 80.40 11.19
C ALA A 1114 -13.20 81.67 11.00
N LYS A 1115 -12.32 81.70 9.98
CA LYS A 1115 -11.53 82.88 9.61
C LYS A 1115 -12.41 84.06 9.17
N CYS A 1116 -13.42 83.83 8.32
CA CYS A 1116 -14.36 84.87 7.90
C CYS A 1116 -15.19 85.41 9.06
N HIS A 1117 -15.63 84.55 9.98
CA HIS A 1117 -16.35 84.97 11.18
C HIS A 1117 -15.46 85.84 12.08
N TYR A 1118 -14.21 85.43 12.28
CA TYR A 1118 -13.21 86.22 13.01
C TYR A 1118 -12.93 87.58 12.34
N GLN A 1119 -12.81 87.61 11.01
CA GLN A 1119 -12.62 88.86 10.27
C GLN A 1119 -13.81 89.81 10.44
N LYS A 1120 -15.06 89.30 10.39
CA LYS A 1120 -16.25 90.10 10.65
C LYS A 1120 -16.24 90.71 12.07
N ILE A 1121 -15.80 89.95 13.07
CA ILE A 1121 -15.65 90.46 14.45
C ILE A 1121 -14.59 91.58 14.49
N LEU A 1122 -13.45 91.40 13.82
CA LEU A 1122 -12.41 92.41 13.70
C LEU A 1122 -12.91 93.68 13.00
N ASP A 1123 -13.60 93.55 11.88
CA ASP A 1123 -14.16 94.67 11.12
C ASP A 1123 -15.20 95.43 11.95
N HIS A 1124 -16.05 94.71 12.71
CA HIS A 1124 -17.01 95.33 13.61
C HIS A 1124 -16.33 96.08 14.75
N ARG A 1125 -15.26 95.52 15.33
CA ARG A 1125 -14.41 96.21 16.33
C ARG A 1125 -13.76 97.46 15.75
N ASN A 1126 -13.19 97.38 14.55
CA ASN A 1126 -12.56 98.51 13.87
C ASN A 1126 -13.59 99.59 13.50
N HIS A 1127 -14.76 99.20 12.99
CA HIS A 1127 -15.84 100.12 12.69
C HIS A 1127 -16.32 100.85 13.97
N ASN A 1128 -16.56 100.11 15.05
CA ASN A 1128 -16.94 100.71 16.34
C ASN A 1128 -15.86 101.66 16.87
N ALA A 1129 -14.58 101.28 16.75
CA ALA A 1129 -13.47 102.16 17.11
C ALA A 1129 -13.45 103.45 16.27
N THR A 1130 -13.61 103.35 14.95
CA THR A 1130 -13.65 104.52 14.06
C THR A 1130 -14.88 105.41 14.30
N THR A 1131 -16.03 104.83 14.62
CA THR A 1131 -17.26 105.57 14.95
C THR A 1131 -17.08 106.35 16.26
N ILE A 1132 -16.53 105.71 17.30
CA ILE A 1132 -16.18 106.39 18.55
C ILE A 1132 -15.20 107.53 18.28
N GLN A 1133 -14.12 107.27 17.55
CA GLN A 1133 -13.12 108.30 17.19
C GLN A 1133 -13.75 109.46 16.41
N ARG A 1134 -14.62 109.19 15.45
CA ARG A 1134 -15.32 110.20 14.64
C ARG A 1134 -16.25 111.06 15.50
N VAL A 1135 -17.04 110.44 16.39
CA VAL A 1135 -17.97 111.15 17.28
C VAL A 1135 -17.19 112.07 18.22
N VAL A 1136 -16.11 111.57 18.84
CA VAL A 1136 -15.25 112.34 19.75
C VAL A 1136 -14.59 113.51 19.01
N LYS A 1137 -13.97 113.27 17.84
CA LYS A 1137 -13.35 114.34 17.03
C LYS A 1137 -14.37 115.39 16.59
N GLY A 1138 -15.56 114.97 16.17
CA GLY A 1138 -16.63 115.89 15.77
C GLY A 1138 -17.18 116.73 16.94
N TRP A 1139 -17.32 116.15 18.13
CA TRP A 1139 -17.73 116.88 19.33
C TRP A 1139 -16.69 117.93 19.73
N LEU A 1140 -15.41 117.58 19.72
CA LEU A 1140 -14.30 118.52 20.01
C LEU A 1140 -14.31 119.71 19.04
N CYS A 1141 -14.44 119.46 17.73
CA CYS A 1141 -14.48 120.50 16.71
C CYS A 1141 -15.70 121.44 16.86
N ARG A 1142 -16.90 120.87 17.08
CA ARG A 1142 -18.14 121.68 17.27
C ARG A 1142 -18.07 122.56 18.51
N LYS A 1143 -17.50 122.07 19.61
CA LYS A 1143 -17.27 122.86 20.84
C LYS A 1143 -16.37 124.06 20.55
N GLN A 1144 -15.34 123.88 19.73
CA GLN A 1144 -14.41 124.94 19.34
C GLN A 1144 -15.06 125.97 18.40
N PHE A 1145 -15.85 125.52 17.42
CA PHE A 1145 -16.56 126.38 16.47
C PHE A 1145 -17.70 127.19 17.12
N ALA A 1146 -18.45 126.61 18.06
CA ALA A 1146 -19.49 127.32 18.80
C ALA A 1146 -18.92 128.54 19.55
N LYS A 1147 -17.71 128.40 20.10
CA LYS A 1147 -16.97 129.48 20.76
C LYS A 1147 -16.62 130.63 19.80
N LEU A 1148 -16.28 130.30 18.55
CA LEU A 1148 -16.02 131.28 17.47
C LEU A 1148 -17.30 131.96 16.97
N LYS A 1149 -18.38 131.21 16.74
CA LYS A 1149 -19.65 131.75 16.22
C LYS A 1149 -20.33 132.72 17.20
N ALA A 1150 -20.20 132.48 18.51
CA ALA A 1150 -20.67 133.43 19.53
C ALA A 1150 -19.97 134.80 19.41
N ARG A 1151 -18.65 134.80 19.13
CA ARG A 1151 -17.88 136.04 18.91
C ARG A 1151 -18.32 136.78 17.63
N GLN A 1152 -18.55 136.06 16.53
CA GLN A 1152 -19.01 136.67 15.27
C GLN A 1152 -20.43 137.25 15.34
N ARG A 1153 -21.36 136.59 16.03
CA ARG A 1153 -22.73 137.11 16.21
C ARG A 1153 -22.74 138.44 16.97
N ALA A 1154 -21.91 138.58 17.99
CA ALA A 1154 -21.76 139.86 18.70
C ALA A 1154 -21.28 140.98 17.76
N ALA A 1155 -20.32 140.69 16.87
CA ALA A 1155 -19.82 141.66 15.88
C ALA A 1155 -20.89 142.10 14.87
N ILE A 1156 -21.73 141.17 14.37
CA ILE A 1156 -22.77 141.46 13.38
C ILE A 1156 -23.88 142.35 13.96
N VAL A 1157 -24.28 142.12 15.22
CA VAL A 1157 -25.29 142.95 15.89
C VAL A 1157 -24.82 144.40 16.03
N ILE A 1158 -23.54 144.59 16.43
CA ILE A 1158 -22.93 145.92 16.53
C ILE A 1158 -22.94 146.63 15.17
N GLN A 1159 -22.57 145.93 14.09
CA GLN A 1159 -22.55 146.49 12.74
C GLN A 1159 -23.95 146.86 12.21
N ALA A 1160 -24.97 146.06 12.53
CA ALA A 1160 -26.35 146.31 12.08
C ALA A 1160 -26.95 147.58 12.72
N VAL A 1161 -26.67 147.83 14.00
CA VAL A 1161 -27.11 149.03 14.71
C VAL A 1161 -26.51 150.29 14.08
N VAL A 1162 -25.21 150.25 13.75
CA VAL A 1162 -24.50 151.38 13.13
C VAL A 1162 -25.06 151.70 11.73
N ARG A 1163 -25.34 150.68 10.90
CA ARG A 1163 -25.90 150.87 9.55
C ARG A 1163 -27.31 151.46 9.57
N CYS A 1164 -28.16 151.05 10.50
CA CYS A 1164 -29.52 151.58 10.64
C CYS A 1164 -29.53 153.06 11.02
N TRP A 1165 -28.61 153.47 11.90
CA TRP A 1165 -28.44 154.87 12.29
C TRP A 1165 -28.03 155.75 11.09
N LEU A 1166 -27.10 155.28 10.26
CA LEU A 1166 -26.67 156.00 9.04
C LEU A 1166 -27.81 156.14 8.01
N ALA A 1167 -28.60 155.09 7.80
CA ALA A 1167 -29.69 155.09 6.82
C ALA A 1167 -30.84 156.04 7.19
N LYS A 1168 -31.23 156.12 8.48
CA LYS A 1168 -32.27 157.05 8.95
C LYS A 1168 -31.87 158.52 8.72
N ARG A 1169 -30.59 158.83 8.87
CA ARG A 1169 -30.04 160.17 8.65
C ARG A 1169 -30.09 160.58 7.17
N LEU A 1170 -29.94 159.63 6.24
CA LEU A 1170 -30.01 159.89 4.79
C LEU A 1170 -31.46 160.12 4.33
N LEU A 1171 -32.40 159.29 4.79
CA LEU A 1171 -33.82 159.36 4.42
C LEU A 1171 -34.48 160.69 4.82
N TRP A 1172 -34.06 161.27 5.95
CA TRP A 1172 -34.54 162.56 6.42
C TRP A 1172 -34.17 163.71 5.48
N ARG A 1173 -32.98 163.66 4.86
CA ARG A 1173 -32.57 164.65 3.83
C ARG A 1173 -33.40 164.54 2.56
N MET A 1174 -33.59 163.32 2.05
CA MET A 1174 -34.27 163.08 0.77
C MET A 1174 -35.76 163.47 0.77
N LYS A 1175 -36.45 163.42 1.92
CA LYS A 1175 -37.87 163.81 2.03
C LYS A 1175 -38.12 165.32 1.95
N GLN A 1176 -37.11 166.16 2.25
CA GLN A 1176 -37.24 167.61 2.13
C GLN A 1176 -37.16 168.08 0.68
N GLU A 1177 -36.31 167.44 -0.13
CA GLU A 1177 -36.07 167.85 -1.51
C GLU A 1177 -37.19 167.43 -2.49
N ALA A 1178 -37.97 166.40 -2.17
CA ALA A 1178 -39.00 165.85 -3.06
C ALA A 1178 -40.35 166.62 -3.07
N LYS A 1179 -40.60 167.56 -2.14
CA LYS A 1179 -41.93 168.17 -1.96
C LYS A 1179 -42.21 169.39 -2.85
N GLN A 1180 -41.22 169.94 -3.57
CA GLN A 1180 -41.34 171.26 -4.21
C GLN A 1180 -41.28 171.29 -5.73
N ARG A 1181 -41.21 170.16 -6.43
CA ARG A 1181 -41.10 170.19 -7.90
C ARG A 1181 -42.03 169.20 -8.59
N LYS A 1182 -43.03 169.81 -9.23
CA LYS A 1182 -43.50 169.48 -10.59
C LYS A 1182 -44.53 168.37 -10.72
N ASP A 1183 -45.79 168.77 -10.58
CA ASP A 1183 -46.76 168.59 -11.67
C ASP A 1183 -46.34 169.50 -12.83
N GLY A 1184 -46.09 168.93 -14.00
CA GLY A 1184 -45.54 169.68 -15.14
C GLY A 1184 -44.89 168.72 -16.12
N TYR A 1185 -45.76 168.01 -16.81
CA TYR A 1185 -45.57 166.79 -17.59
C TYR A 1185 -44.63 166.87 -18.81
N TYR A 1186 -44.09 165.68 -19.09
CA TYR A 1186 -43.84 165.01 -20.38
C TYR A 1186 -42.74 165.44 -21.37
N LEU A 1187 -42.01 164.39 -21.77
CA LEU A 1187 -41.36 164.10 -23.07
C LEU A 1187 -40.12 164.97 -23.40
N CYS A 1188 -39.06 164.47 -24.02
CA CYS A 1188 -38.88 163.30 -24.86
C CYS A 1188 -37.38 162.95 -24.98
N ALA A 1189 -37.11 161.76 -25.53
CA ALA A 1189 -36.04 161.46 -26.48
C ALA A 1189 -34.57 161.73 -26.10
N SER A 1190 -33.91 160.62 -25.77
CA SER A 1190 -32.73 160.08 -26.45
C SER A 1190 -31.47 160.93 -26.66
N ASP A 1191 -30.40 160.16 -26.48
CA ASP A 1191 -29.15 160.16 -27.25
C ASP A 1191 -27.92 160.89 -26.70
N PRO A 1192 -26.74 160.27 -26.94
CA PRO A 1192 -25.60 160.28 -26.04
C PRO A 1192 -24.37 160.89 -26.72
N PHE A 1193 -23.29 161.16 -25.98
CA PHE A 1193 -21.93 161.10 -26.53
C PHE A 1193 -20.86 161.28 -25.44
N LEU A 1194 -19.82 160.43 -25.51
CA LEU A 1194 -18.41 160.61 -25.08
C LEU A 1194 -18.15 160.85 -23.56
N CYS A 1195 -17.06 160.38 -22.95
CA CYS A 1195 -15.74 160.13 -23.47
C CYS A 1195 -14.94 159.22 -22.51
N ASN A 1196 -14.21 158.28 -23.12
CA ASN A 1196 -12.93 157.65 -22.75
C ASN A 1196 -12.18 158.18 -21.51
N ASN A 1197 -11.58 157.26 -20.74
CA ASN A 1197 -10.15 157.00 -20.91
C ASN A 1197 -9.65 155.74 -20.17
N PHE A 1198 -8.85 154.99 -20.91
CA PHE A 1198 -8.15 153.75 -20.63
C PHE A 1198 -7.14 153.83 -19.47
N ARG A 1199 -6.92 152.71 -18.75
CA ARG A 1199 -5.77 151.80 -19.02
C ARG A 1199 -5.73 150.59 -18.07
N ASP A 1200 -5.69 149.42 -18.69
CA ASP A 1200 -5.24 148.12 -18.19
C ASP A 1200 -3.73 148.10 -17.92
N VAL A 1201 -3.30 147.27 -16.95
CA VAL A 1201 -2.12 146.40 -17.08
C VAL A 1201 -2.36 145.12 -16.26
N GLN A 1202 -2.40 143.97 -16.95
CA GLN A 1202 -2.27 142.62 -16.36
C GLN A 1202 -0.87 142.08 -16.65
N HIS A 1203 -0.31 141.31 -15.71
CA HIS A 1203 0.68 140.26 -16.02
C HIS A 1203 0.43 138.97 -15.20
N SER A 1204 -0.02 137.95 -15.93
CA SER A 1204 0.36 136.50 -15.97
C SER A 1204 1.43 135.95 -14.98
N ARG A 1205 1.14 134.90 -14.18
CA ARG A 1205 1.34 133.41 -14.34
C ARG A 1205 2.57 132.87 -13.55
N PRO A 1206 2.83 131.54 -13.34
CA PRO A 1206 2.15 130.27 -13.75
C PRO A 1206 1.96 129.17 -12.63
N ALA A 1207 1.01 128.21 -12.74
CA ALA A 1207 1.08 126.73 -13.04
C ALA A 1207 1.62 125.78 -11.92
N VAL A 1208 1.30 124.47 -11.72
CA VAL A 1208 0.41 123.35 -12.20
C VAL A 1208 0.76 122.14 -11.26
N TYR A 1209 -0.06 121.15 -10.84
CA TYR A 1209 -0.98 120.19 -11.50
C TYR A 1209 -2.29 119.99 -10.73
#